data_AF-A0A9P0G0H1-F1
#
_entry.id   AF-A0A9P0G0H1-F1
#
_cell.length_a   1.000
_cell.length_b   1.000
_cell.length_c   1.000
_cell.angle_alpha   90.00
_cell.angle_beta   90.00
_cell.angle_gamma   90.00
#
_symmetry.space_group_name_H-M   'P 1'
#
loop_
_entity.id
_entity.type
_entity.pdbx_description
1 polymer ?
#
loop_
_entity_poly.entity_id
_entity_poly.type
_entity_poly.pdbx_seq_one_letter_code
_entity_poly.pdbx_strand_id
1 'polypeptide(L)'
;MKIQLLQNMSQNAKEDNSTSVNRESTERENDSQLIDLSAENTENPVQGLESSSNGILLNSKIEKMEQLVNKYKESLKSIKEKNSNMATELQILSNEIDNKKKENEALKADTAKLFEAQQKINELNMINEDLQNKINSYDFNRTKEISTLELQVQNYQEEIKQLQNKIDIFSKREEEYAISLAENKLSIHKELEDKESEIKTLKESLSDTKKELQSLNIITNDYKTSIAALEKERIKLNEEITELNLNKSKLSEMESQIQLLAQKCQSYEQSKSKGDEELKCVQLQMNQETAEKLAMIDRNAYLENRVTQLTEENSKKNNQVHHLENELQKLFEKDKNFEIQSNEVQLWKSKYNNLESEIQEEREELVKLQREIEKLLSNHESVQNKNLALQNTLSDINSENKYLRQKYELIKKKFRLLINEVKTIQKDIKSISVIVKPFKEEFNSVIIPEIKSKIVELCSFLEGSDDTKASYDILDIENNALKKELETIKNLHENNAQHMTTLTEENRKLTMLIGDYESKITLLEEEVQSLSSNFLHSTDELGILRNEKEKLIHKLQEVEILCNRLQNGIDHDKSQYLIALDKMKLLEDEKQTLHKRLNNLEKENELLNIEAEKLKVIHKDEAACIDVLNKEKQSINEKVVEYEIIINKLEQQIQELSHENTALKDQSTSIANRVKSLELEIEEIRKSHFDIEVEKDRLNSLIEDMQNKKEPISLSSENKDTQTEESGLKSKNDENLFDEASTTLEQSNAEELKSNDSLSLISTVEILTAKNKEYMEEINVLKDSNINLSNKLMEINSNVKLDNNNKAEENITEQYRTLCNSYDLLKEDNRRLRSDIEGLQTYLTKISKENCVLNDKLRETIAASDSSFGRSESNSTNNEFETVKSDVVMKEKIEDLIRENNLLLEENLELKDQLQSQNYVEPKILPDKKENDSITMDKYNNLLVSQSKLEEKLLNVEQINKLMNGNMQQMQNSNEKLKLTNEKLERRLDEALVSLRHLHSLQENTELEYLRNILYEYLTGSGTHSITLAKVLAAIVKFDDKQTQSVLQKEKERQGLLRQLGLL
;
A
#
# COMPACT_ATOMS: atom_id res chain seq x y z
N MET A 1 -18.27 -33.01 -42.80
CA MET A 1 -19.22 -33.61 -43.77
C MET A 1 -20.19 -32.53 -44.24
N LYS A 2 -20.68 -32.58 -45.48
CA LYS A 2 -21.57 -31.55 -46.06
C LYS A 2 -22.58 -32.24 -46.99
N ILE A 3 -23.86 -31.89 -46.88
CA ILE A 3 -25.00 -32.36 -47.73
C ILE A 3 -25.31 -33.87 -47.60
N GLN A 4 -26.53 -34.37 -47.82
CA GLN A 4 -27.91 -33.96 -47.46
C GLN A 4 -28.83 -35.17 -47.70
N LEU A 5 -30.04 -35.17 -47.12
CA LEU A 5 -30.99 -36.29 -47.13
C LEU A 5 -31.37 -36.86 -48.51
N LEU A 6 -31.60 -38.18 -48.54
CA LEU A 6 -32.28 -38.93 -49.60
C LEU A 6 -33.79 -38.62 -49.64
N GLN A 7 -34.37 -38.45 -50.84
CA GLN A 7 -35.69 -39.03 -51.16
C GLN A 7 -36.05 -39.03 -52.66
N ASN A 8 -36.65 -40.15 -53.09
CA ASN A 8 -37.57 -40.35 -54.23
C ASN A 8 -37.10 -40.29 -55.70
N MET A 9 -37.84 -41.08 -56.50
CA MET A 9 -37.90 -41.17 -57.98
C MET A 9 -36.69 -41.83 -58.68
N SER A 10 -36.80 -42.41 -59.89
CA SER A 10 -37.87 -43.17 -60.58
C SER A 10 -37.33 -43.65 -61.94
N GLN A 11 -37.94 -44.70 -62.54
CA GLN A 11 -37.92 -45.01 -63.99
C GLN A 11 -36.63 -45.44 -64.74
N ASN A 12 -36.80 -46.52 -65.51
CA ASN A 12 -36.33 -46.77 -66.88
C ASN A 12 -34.87 -47.20 -67.21
N ALA A 13 -34.71 -48.55 -67.30
CA ALA A 13 -34.56 -49.30 -68.56
C ALA A 13 -33.17 -49.55 -69.21
N LYS A 14 -33.17 -50.61 -70.06
CA LYS A 14 -32.13 -51.14 -70.98
C LYS A 14 -30.96 -51.89 -70.32
N GLU A 15 -30.88 -53.21 -70.51
CA GLU A 15 -30.09 -53.95 -71.56
C GLU A 15 -28.78 -54.49 -70.92
N ASP A 16 -28.29 -55.71 -71.18
CA ASP A 16 -28.66 -56.71 -72.20
C ASP A 16 -28.19 -58.14 -71.78
N ASN A 17 -28.80 -59.21 -72.34
CA ASN A 17 -28.31 -60.63 -72.49
C ASN A 17 -27.59 -61.39 -71.32
N SER A 18 -27.55 -62.72 -71.21
CA SER A 18 -28.32 -63.92 -71.66
C SER A 18 -27.82 -65.09 -70.75
N THR A 19 -28.45 -66.25 -70.54
CA THR A 19 -28.96 -67.27 -71.49
C THR A 19 -29.72 -68.35 -70.69
N SER A 20 -30.63 -69.10 -71.34
CA SER A 20 -31.41 -70.18 -70.73
C SER A 20 -30.67 -71.51 -70.54
N VAL A 21 -30.98 -72.25 -69.45
CA VAL A 21 -31.20 -73.70 -69.49
C VAL A 21 -32.44 -74.01 -68.64
N ASN A 22 -33.32 -74.92 -69.08
CA ASN A 22 -34.52 -75.33 -68.34
C ASN A 22 -34.79 -76.83 -68.55
N ARG A 23 -35.09 -77.54 -67.45
CA ARG A 23 -35.52 -78.94 -67.32
C ARG A 23 -36.29 -79.06 -65.98
N GLU A 24 -37.29 -79.91 -65.79
CA GLU A 24 -37.73 -81.03 -66.65
C GLU A 24 -39.28 -81.22 -66.62
N SER A 25 -39.75 -82.26 -67.30
CA SER A 25 -41.12 -82.53 -67.74
C SER A 25 -42.20 -82.84 -66.67
N THR A 26 -43.46 -82.54 -67.03
CA THR A 26 -44.67 -83.35 -66.70
C THR A 26 -45.37 -83.69 -68.03
N GLU A 27 -45.39 -84.95 -68.48
CA GLU A 27 -46.44 -85.96 -68.22
C GLU A 27 -47.72 -85.83 -69.08
N ARG A 28 -47.75 -86.67 -70.14
CA ARG A 28 -48.86 -87.48 -70.70
C ARG A 28 -50.18 -86.88 -71.20
N GLU A 29 -50.71 -87.66 -72.16
CA GLU A 29 -52.11 -88.04 -72.40
C GLU A 29 -52.95 -87.33 -73.48
N ASN A 30 -53.80 -88.17 -74.10
CA ASN A 30 -54.93 -87.89 -75.00
C ASN A 30 -54.64 -87.27 -76.38
N ASP A 31 -54.57 -88.15 -77.38
CA ASP A 31 -54.93 -87.84 -78.76
C ASP A 31 -55.96 -88.90 -79.24
N SER A 32 -57.15 -88.48 -79.67
CA SER A 32 -58.21 -89.42 -80.08
C SER A 32 -59.23 -88.83 -81.06
N GLN A 33 -59.25 -89.38 -82.29
CA GLN A 33 -60.31 -89.26 -83.32
C GLN A 33 -60.47 -87.84 -83.93
N LEU A 34 -60.46 -87.65 -85.25
CA LEU A 34 -61.53 -88.05 -86.19
C LEU A 34 -61.10 -87.84 -87.67
N ILE A 35 -61.64 -88.69 -88.57
CA ILE A 35 -61.96 -88.46 -90.01
C ILE A 35 -60.78 -88.05 -90.95
N ASP A 36 -60.29 -88.83 -91.92
CA ASP A 36 -60.89 -89.68 -93.00
C ASP A 36 -61.34 -88.94 -94.28
N LEU A 37 -60.83 -89.38 -95.45
CA LEU A 37 -61.64 -89.78 -96.63
C LEU A 37 -60.81 -89.96 -97.93
N SER A 38 -61.03 -91.10 -98.61
CA SER A 38 -60.85 -91.35 -100.07
C SER A 38 -59.40 -91.35 -100.63
N ALA A 39 -59.03 -92.13 -101.66
CA ALA A 39 -59.71 -93.15 -102.50
C ALA A 39 -58.62 -94.17 -103.01
N GLU A 40 -58.88 -95.32 -103.64
CA GLU A 40 -60.12 -95.99 -104.06
C GLU A 40 -59.87 -97.51 -104.31
N ASN A 41 -60.89 -98.35 -104.02
CA ASN A 41 -61.34 -99.59 -104.72
C ASN A 41 -60.32 -100.47 -105.51
N THR A 42 -60.01 -101.72 -105.16
CA THR A 42 -60.80 -102.99 -104.97
C THR A 42 -61.01 -103.86 -106.23
N GLU A 43 -60.56 -105.13 -106.14
CA GLU A 43 -61.08 -106.32 -106.87
C GLU A 43 -60.88 -106.32 -108.43
N ASN A 44 -61.25 -107.30 -109.27
CA ASN A 44 -62.21 -108.43 -109.18
C ASN A 44 -61.81 -109.62 -110.16
N PRO A 45 -62.62 -110.64 -110.57
CA PRO A 45 -62.38 -112.02 -110.09
C PRO A 45 -62.45 -113.19 -111.13
N VAL A 46 -62.37 -114.43 -110.61
CA VAL A 46 -63.16 -115.66 -110.94
C VAL A 46 -63.76 -115.87 -112.36
N GLN A 47 -63.33 -116.93 -113.08
CA GLN A 47 -64.09 -118.14 -113.53
C GLN A 47 -63.17 -119.11 -114.36
N GLY A 48 -63.57 -120.26 -114.94
CA GLY A 48 -64.86 -120.97 -115.04
C GLY A 48 -64.77 -122.31 -115.83
N LEU A 49 -65.92 -122.95 -116.13
CA LEU A 49 -66.08 -124.27 -116.81
C LEU A 49 -67.26 -124.21 -117.82
N GLU A 50 -67.48 -125.09 -118.82
CA GLU A 50 -66.75 -126.28 -119.31
C GLU A 50 -66.53 -126.18 -120.87
N SER A 51 -66.95 -127.01 -121.86
CA SER A 51 -67.60 -128.34 -121.94
C SER A 51 -67.34 -129.10 -123.28
N SER A 52 -67.69 -130.39 -123.28
CA SER A 52 -68.13 -131.30 -124.37
C SER A 52 -67.91 -130.96 -125.87
N SER A 53 -67.38 -131.95 -126.62
CA SER A 53 -67.92 -132.36 -127.94
C SER A 53 -67.46 -133.79 -128.31
N ASN A 54 -68.20 -134.47 -129.20
CA ASN A 54 -68.03 -135.89 -129.54
C ASN A 54 -67.02 -136.16 -130.65
N GLY A 55 -66.28 -137.26 -130.49
CA GLY A 55 -65.73 -138.08 -131.57
C GLY A 55 -66.14 -139.54 -131.32
N ILE A 56 -66.41 -140.32 -132.37
CA ILE A 56 -67.03 -141.64 -132.28
C ILE A 56 -66.29 -142.55 -131.27
N LEU A 57 -67.04 -142.99 -130.26
CA LEU A 57 -66.77 -143.93 -129.17
C LEU A 57 -65.34 -144.51 -128.97
N LEU A 58 -64.94 -144.50 -127.70
CA LEU A 58 -63.85 -145.24 -127.06
C LEU A 58 -62.41 -144.70 -127.23
N ASN A 59 -61.84 -144.65 -128.43
CA ASN A 59 -60.36 -144.58 -128.56
C ASN A 59 -59.71 -143.26 -128.08
N SER A 60 -60.36 -142.10 -128.23
CA SER A 60 -59.74 -140.80 -127.89
C SER A 60 -59.68 -140.47 -126.39
N LYS A 61 -60.14 -141.37 -125.50
CA LYS A 61 -60.22 -141.11 -124.06
C LYS A 61 -58.93 -141.45 -123.31
N ILE A 62 -58.12 -142.39 -123.82
CA ILE A 62 -56.87 -142.85 -123.18
C ILE A 62 -55.77 -141.80 -123.30
N GLU A 63 -55.48 -141.35 -124.53
CA GLU A 63 -54.41 -140.39 -124.84
C GLU A 63 -54.53 -139.07 -124.06
N LYS A 64 -55.76 -138.57 -123.83
CA LYS A 64 -56.02 -137.37 -123.02
C LYS A 64 -55.64 -137.55 -121.55
N MET A 65 -55.67 -138.76 -120.99
CA MET A 65 -55.23 -139.00 -119.61
C MET A 65 -53.70 -138.91 -119.47
N GLU A 66 -52.95 -139.44 -120.44
CA GLU A 66 -51.48 -139.42 -120.41
C GLU A 66 -50.92 -137.99 -120.53
N GLN A 67 -51.49 -137.18 -121.43
CA GLN A 67 -51.15 -135.75 -121.54
C GLN A 67 -51.43 -134.98 -120.24
N LEU A 68 -52.51 -135.31 -119.54
CA LEU A 68 -52.86 -134.71 -118.25
C LEU A 68 -51.86 -135.09 -117.14
N VAL A 69 -51.47 -136.36 -117.07
CA VAL A 69 -50.49 -136.86 -116.08
C VAL A 69 -49.11 -136.21 -116.26
N ASN A 70 -48.66 -136.00 -117.50
CA ASN A 70 -47.37 -135.34 -117.74
C ASN A 70 -47.39 -133.86 -117.33
N LYS A 71 -48.46 -133.11 -117.63
CA LYS A 71 -48.63 -131.73 -117.14
C LYS A 71 -48.61 -131.65 -115.61
N TYR A 72 -49.25 -132.60 -114.92
CA TYR A 72 -49.19 -132.65 -113.46
C TYR A 72 -47.77 -132.93 -112.92
N LYS A 73 -46.97 -133.79 -113.57
CA LYS A 73 -45.56 -134.03 -113.17
C LYS A 73 -44.69 -132.78 -113.30
N GLU A 74 -44.82 -132.04 -114.40
CA GLU A 74 -44.05 -130.80 -114.62
C GLU A 74 -44.45 -129.71 -113.61
N SER A 75 -45.75 -129.54 -113.39
CA SER A 75 -46.28 -128.65 -112.34
C SER A 75 -45.74 -129.02 -110.95
N LEU A 76 -45.76 -130.31 -110.59
CA LEU A 76 -45.24 -130.79 -109.30
C LEU A 76 -43.74 -130.50 -109.13
N LYS A 77 -42.95 -130.62 -110.20
CA LYS A 77 -41.51 -130.29 -110.19
C LYS A 77 -41.28 -128.81 -109.94
N SER A 78 -41.98 -127.93 -110.67
CA SER A 78 -41.87 -126.47 -110.49
C SER A 78 -42.33 -126.02 -109.10
N ILE A 79 -43.40 -126.61 -108.56
CA ILE A 79 -43.86 -126.35 -107.18
C ILE A 79 -42.80 -126.78 -106.17
N LYS A 80 -42.18 -127.96 -106.33
CA LYS A 80 -41.12 -128.44 -105.42
C LYS A 80 -39.90 -127.52 -105.42
N GLU A 81 -39.52 -126.99 -106.58
CA GLU A 81 -38.39 -126.06 -106.75
C GLU A 81 -38.68 -124.70 -106.08
N LYS A 82 -39.88 -124.13 -106.29
CA LYS A 82 -40.32 -122.92 -105.57
C LYS A 82 -40.36 -123.12 -104.05
N ASN A 83 -40.89 -124.25 -103.58
CA ASN A 83 -40.93 -124.55 -102.15
C ASN A 83 -39.52 -124.68 -101.54
N SER A 84 -38.53 -125.16 -102.31
CA SER A 84 -37.13 -125.22 -101.87
C SER A 84 -36.56 -123.81 -101.66
N ASN A 85 -36.82 -122.89 -102.59
CA ASN A 85 -36.32 -121.51 -102.50
C ASN A 85 -37.00 -120.75 -101.35
N MET A 86 -38.32 -120.89 -101.19
CA MET A 86 -39.05 -120.32 -100.06
C MET A 86 -38.53 -120.84 -98.71
N ALA A 87 -38.18 -122.12 -98.61
CA ALA A 87 -37.58 -122.67 -97.38
C ALA A 87 -36.22 -122.02 -97.05
N THR A 88 -35.38 -121.75 -98.06
CA THR A 88 -34.11 -121.04 -97.83
C THR A 88 -34.29 -119.57 -97.47
N GLU A 89 -35.25 -118.85 -98.07
CA GLU A 89 -35.57 -117.46 -97.71
C GLU A 89 -36.12 -117.35 -96.29
N LEU A 90 -37.04 -118.25 -95.90
CA LEU A 90 -37.56 -118.35 -94.54
C LEU A 90 -36.45 -118.61 -93.51
N GLN A 91 -35.45 -119.44 -93.85
CA GLN A 91 -34.32 -119.70 -92.96
C GLN A 91 -33.37 -118.50 -92.82
N ILE A 92 -33.16 -117.72 -93.89
CA ILE A 92 -32.39 -116.46 -93.83
C ILE A 92 -33.13 -115.44 -92.95
N LEU A 93 -34.42 -115.23 -93.18
CA LEU A 93 -35.26 -114.33 -92.39
C LEU A 93 -35.32 -114.74 -90.91
N SER A 94 -35.38 -116.05 -90.61
CA SER A 94 -35.33 -116.54 -89.22
C SER A 94 -34.00 -116.17 -88.53
N ASN A 95 -32.87 -116.36 -89.22
CA ASN A 95 -31.55 -115.99 -88.69
C ASN A 95 -31.41 -114.47 -88.48
N GLU A 96 -31.98 -113.67 -89.38
CA GLU A 96 -31.96 -112.21 -89.28
C GLU A 96 -32.84 -111.71 -88.12
N ILE A 97 -34.02 -112.30 -87.93
CA ILE A 97 -34.91 -112.06 -86.78
C ILE A 97 -34.19 -112.41 -85.47
N ASP A 98 -33.53 -113.57 -85.37
CA ASP A 98 -32.79 -113.97 -84.16
C ASP A 98 -31.58 -113.07 -83.86
N ASN A 99 -30.93 -112.53 -84.89
CA ASN A 99 -29.85 -111.56 -84.70
C ASN A 99 -30.40 -110.20 -84.24
N LYS A 100 -31.47 -109.69 -84.87
CA LYS A 100 -32.14 -108.45 -84.45
C LYS A 100 -32.77 -108.56 -83.05
N LYS A 101 -33.19 -109.75 -82.65
CA LYS A 101 -33.65 -110.03 -81.27
C LYS A 101 -32.50 -109.87 -80.26
N LYS A 102 -31.32 -110.46 -80.52
CA LYS A 102 -30.13 -110.30 -79.65
C LYS A 102 -29.66 -108.85 -79.56
N GLU A 103 -29.70 -108.11 -80.67
CA GLU A 103 -29.40 -106.67 -80.72
C GLU A 103 -30.37 -105.86 -79.84
N ASN A 104 -31.66 -106.17 -79.90
CA ASN A 104 -32.70 -105.54 -79.09
C ASN A 104 -32.57 -105.92 -77.59
N GLU A 105 -32.20 -107.16 -77.27
CA GLU A 105 -31.89 -107.61 -75.91
C GLU A 105 -30.63 -106.91 -75.33
N ALA A 106 -29.59 -106.68 -76.14
CA ALA A 106 -28.42 -105.90 -75.75
C ALA A 106 -28.77 -104.42 -75.50
N LEU A 107 -29.54 -103.78 -76.41
CA LEU A 107 -30.02 -102.40 -76.23
C LEU A 107 -30.91 -102.24 -74.99
N LYS A 108 -31.69 -103.26 -74.62
CA LYS A 108 -32.43 -103.28 -73.34
C LYS A 108 -31.51 -103.36 -72.12
N ALA A 109 -30.44 -104.15 -72.18
CA ALA A 109 -29.46 -104.21 -71.10
C ALA A 109 -28.70 -102.88 -70.94
N ASP A 110 -28.38 -102.18 -72.03
CA ASP A 110 -27.66 -100.90 -71.97
C ASP A 110 -28.57 -99.72 -71.61
N THR A 111 -29.84 -99.73 -72.01
CA THR A 111 -30.82 -98.73 -71.53
C THR A 111 -31.15 -98.90 -70.05
N ALA A 112 -31.15 -100.12 -69.51
CA ALA A 112 -31.25 -100.35 -68.06
C ALA A 112 -30.06 -99.74 -67.30
N LYS A 113 -28.82 -99.97 -67.76
CA LYS A 113 -27.61 -99.35 -67.17
C LYS A 113 -27.64 -97.83 -67.27
N LEU A 114 -28.15 -97.28 -68.37
CA LEU A 114 -28.30 -95.84 -68.55
C LEU A 114 -29.28 -95.25 -67.53
N PHE A 115 -30.40 -95.95 -67.27
CA PHE A 115 -31.37 -95.54 -66.26
C PHE A 115 -30.78 -95.59 -64.84
N GLU A 116 -30.06 -96.65 -64.47
CA GLU A 116 -29.32 -96.73 -63.20
C GLU A 116 -28.30 -95.58 -63.05
N ALA A 117 -27.58 -95.25 -64.13
CA ALA A 117 -26.64 -94.13 -64.14
C ALA A 117 -27.33 -92.76 -64.00
N GLN A 118 -28.49 -92.57 -64.65
CA GLN A 118 -29.30 -91.36 -64.51
C GLN A 118 -29.86 -91.20 -63.10
N GLN A 119 -30.39 -92.27 -62.51
CA GLN A 119 -30.84 -92.27 -61.11
C GLN A 119 -29.69 -91.88 -60.17
N LYS A 120 -28.50 -92.47 -60.36
CA LYS A 120 -27.33 -92.18 -59.53
C LYS A 120 -26.76 -90.76 -59.71
N ILE A 121 -26.90 -90.18 -60.90
CA ILE A 121 -26.59 -88.76 -61.13
C ILE A 121 -27.58 -87.87 -60.36
N ASN A 122 -28.87 -88.20 -60.35
CA ASN A 122 -29.87 -87.45 -59.60
C ASN A 122 -29.65 -87.56 -58.08
N GLU A 123 -29.31 -88.74 -57.56
CA GLU A 123 -28.90 -88.93 -56.16
C GLU A 123 -27.68 -88.07 -55.79
N LEU A 124 -26.65 -88.04 -56.65
CA LEU A 124 -25.46 -87.19 -56.45
C LEU A 124 -25.76 -85.69 -56.54
N ASN A 125 -26.71 -85.27 -57.39
CA ASN A 125 -27.16 -83.89 -57.48
C ASN A 125 -27.87 -83.44 -56.20
N MET A 126 -28.78 -84.27 -55.66
CA MET A 126 -29.44 -84.00 -54.38
C MET A 126 -28.42 -83.92 -53.24
N ILE A 127 -27.41 -84.81 -53.20
CA ILE A 127 -26.33 -84.77 -52.20
C ILE A 127 -25.49 -83.48 -52.35
N ASN A 128 -25.19 -83.03 -53.57
CA ASN A 128 -24.47 -81.78 -53.80
C ASN A 128 -25.29 -80.54 -53.35
N GLU A 129 -26.60 -80.52 -53.60
CA GLU A 129 -27.48 -79.44 -53.14
C GLU A 129 -27.55 -79.40 -51.59
N ASP A 130 -27.66 -80.57 -50.96
CA ASP A 130 -27.69 -80.73 -49.51
C ASP A 130 -26.34 -80.32 -48.85
N LEU A 131 -25.21 -80.58 -49.55
CA LEU A 131 -23.88 -80.10 -49.15
C LEU A 131 -23.71 -78.59 -49.36
N GLN A 132 -24.19 -78.04 -50.48
CA GLN A 132 -24.13 -76.60 -50.74
C GLN A 132 -24.95 -75.81 -49.73
N ASN A 133 -26.14 -76.31 -49.35
CA ASN A 133 -26.97 -75.71 -48.29
C ASN A 133 -26.28 -75.76 -46.91
N LYS A 134 -25.53 -76.84 -46.60
CA LYS A 134 -24.70 -76.93 -45.38
C LYS A 134 -23.52 -75.96 -45.40
N ILE A 135 -22.85 -75.80 -46.55
CA ILE A 135 -21.76 -74.81 -46.73
C ILE A 135 -22.31 -73.38 -46.54
N ASN A 136 -23.40 -73.03 -47.24
CA ASN A 136 -24.04 -71.71 -47.12
C ASN A 136 -24.44 -71.39 -45.66
N SER A 137 -24.97 -72.38 -44.94
CA SER A 137 -25.33 -72.24 -43.52
C SER A 137 -24.11 -72.10 -42.62
N TYR A 138 -23.02 -72.84 -42.88
CA TYR A 138 -21.77 -72.72 -42.15
C TYR A 138 -21.13 -71.35 -42.35
N ASP A 139 -21.03 -70.87 -43.60
CA ASP A 139 -20.45 -69.56 -43.92
C ASP A 139 -21.31 -68.40 -43.38
N PHE A 140 -22.64 -68.51 -43.36
CA PHE A 140 -23.51 -67.53 -42.72
C PHE A 140 -23.25 -67.45 -41.20
N ASN A 141 -23.19 -68.59 -40.51
CA ASN A 141 -22.90 -68.62 -39.07
C ASN A 141 -21.49 -68.12 -38.75
N ARG A 142 -20.49 -68.48 -39.57
CA ARG A 142 -19.11 -68.00 -39.46
C ARG A 142 -19.00 -66.50 -39.70
N THR A 143 -19.70 -65.96 -40.69
CA THR A 143 -19.74 -64.51 -40.96
C THR A 143 -20.36 -63.76 -39.78
N LYS A 144 -21.47 -64.29 -39.22
CA LYS A 144 -22.11 -63.73 -38.03
C LYS A 144 -21.17 -63.76 -36.81
N GLU A 145 -20.46 -64.86 -36.59
CA GLU A 145 -19.47 -64.98 -35.51
C GLU A 145 -18.31 -63.99 -35.67
N ILE A 146 -17.76 -63.88 -36.88
CA ILE A 146 -16.75 -62.87 -37.24
C ILE A 146 -17.26 -61.46 -36.92
N SER A 147 -18.45 -61.08 -37.37
CA SER A 147 -19.01 -59.76 -37.09
C SER A 147 -19.23 -59.50 -35.59
N THR A 148 -19.56 -60.52 -34.79
CA THR A 148 -19.63 -60.36 -33.31
C THR A 148 -18.25 -60.22 -32.67
N LEU A 149 -17.22 -60.90 -33.18
CA LEU A 149 -15.85 -60.77 -32.71
C LEU A 149 -15.22 -59.44 -33.13
N GLU A 150 -15.49 -58.96 -34.35
CA GLU A 150 -15.09 -57.63 -34.83
C GLU A 150 -15.68 -56.52 -33.96
N LEU A 151 -16.97 -56.60 -33.60
CA LEU A 151 -17.62 -55.66 -32.70
C LEU A 151 -17.02 -55.70 -31.28
N GLN A 152 -16.72 -56.90 -30.75
CA GLN A 152 -16.03 -57.03 -29.46
C GLN A 152 -14.62 -56.43 -29.50
N VAL A 153 -13.85 -56.70 -30.56
CA VAL A 153 -12.51 -56.12 -30.76
C VAL A 153 -12.58 -54.59 -30.87
N GLN A 154 -13.57 -54.03 -31.56
CA GLN A 154 -13.78 -52.59 -31.62
C GLN A 154 -14.10 -52.00 -30.24
N ASN A 155 -14.99 -52.65 -29.47
CA ASN A 155 -15.31 -52.21 -28.10
C ASN A 155 -14.08 -52.23 -27.19
N TYR A 156 -13.27 -53.29 -27.22
CA TYR A 156 -12.02 -53.36 -26.46
C TYR A 156 -10.98 -52.33 -26.93
N GLN A 157 -10.92 -51.99 -28.23
CA GLN A 157 -10.07 -50.91 -28.73
C GLN A 157 -10.50 -49.53 -28.21
N GLU A 158 -11.81 -49.27 -28.12
CA GLU A 158 -12.33 -48.04 -27.50
C GLU A 158 -12.08 -48.01 -25.99
N GLU A 159 -12.23 -49.12 -25.28
CA GLU A 159 -11.91 -49.24 -23.85
C GLU A 159 -10.41 -49.01 -23.58
N ILE A 160 -9.51 -49.65 -24.34
CA ILE A 160 -8.06 -49.43 -24.26
C ILE A 160 -7.72 -47.95 -24.49
N LYS A 161 -8.37 -47.30 -25.47
CA LYS A 161 -8.18 -45.87 -25.76
C LYS A 161 -8.69 -44.96 -24.65
N GLN A 162 -9.80 -45.31 -24.00
CA GLN A 162 -10.29 -44.59 -22.81
C GLN A 162 -9.34 -44.76 -21.61
N LEU A 163 -8.79 -45.96 -21.41
CA LEU A 163 -7.81 -46.24 -20.36
C LEU A 163 -6.49 -45.50 -20.61
N GLN A 164 -6.00 -45.46 -21.85
CA GLN A 164 -4.84 -44.65 -22.26
C GLN A 164 -5.07 -43.16 -21.96
N ASN A 165 -6.22 -42.60 -22.36
CA ASN A 165 -6.57 -41.22 -22.04
C ASN A 165 -6.64 -40.96 -20.51
N LYS A 166 -7.15 -41.91 -19.71
CA LYS A 166 -7.15 -41.81 -18.24
C LYS A 166 -5.72 -41.82 -17.68
N ILE A 167 -4.83 -42.66 -18.22
CA ILE A 167 -3.41 -42.71 -17.83
C ILE A 167 -2.70 -41.39 -18.15
N ASP A 168 -2.86 -40.85 -19.36
CA ASP A 168 -2.26 -39.55 -19.75
C ASP A 168 -2.71 -38.39 -18.84
N ILE A 169 -3.97 -38.41 -18.39
CA ILE A 169 -4.49 -37.43 -17.43
C ILE A 169 -3.88 -37.62 -16.04
N PHE A 170 -3.68 -38.86 -15.59
CA PHE A 170 -3.01 -39.13 -14.31
C PHE A 170 -1.53 -38.74 -14.33
N SER A 171 -0.78 -39.07 -15.38
CA SER A 171 0.63 -38.67 -15.49
C SER A 171 0.81 -37.16 -15.52
N LYS A 172 -0.09 -36.41 -16.17
CA LYS A 172 -0.07 -34.92 -16.12
C LYS A 172 -0.33 -34.39 -14.71
N ARG A 173 -1.30 -34.96 -13.99
CA ARG A 173 -1.57 -34.59 -12.59
C ARG A 173 -0.42 -34.95 -11.65
N GLU A 174 0.30 -36.03 -11.93
CA GLU A 174 1.49 -36.45 -11.17
C GLU A 174 2.68 -35.50 -11.45
N GLU A 175 2.84 -35.05 -12.70
CA GLU A 175 3.80 -34.01 -13.09
C GLU A 175 3.46 -32.64 -12.46
N GLU A 176 2.19 -32.20 -12.53
CA GLU A 176 1.68 -31.00 -11.86
C GLU A 176 1.89 -31.05 -10.34
N TYR A 177 1.64 -32.20 -9.71
CA TYR A 177 1.88 -32.40 -8.28
C TYR A 177 3.37 -32.37 -7.93
N ALA A 178 4.23 -32.98 -8.76
CA ALA A 178 5.69 -32.94 -8.58
C ALA A 178 6.25 -31.51 -8.74
N ILE A 179 5.73 -30.74 -9.70
CA ILE A 179 6.05 -29.32 -9.89
C ILE A 179 5.60 -28.52 -8.66
N SER A 180 4.33 -28.62 -8.25
CA SER A 180 3.80 -27.87 -7.11
C SER A 180 4.53 -28.20 -5.79
N LEU A 181 4.92 -29.47 -5.59
CA LEU A 181 5.74 -29.88 -4.45
C LEU A 181 7.16 -29.26 -4.48
N ALA A 182 7.77 -29.15 -5.67
CA ALA A 182 9.06 -28.51 -5.86
C ALA A 182 8.99 -26.98 -5.68
N GLU A 183 7.94 -26.34 -6.19
CA GLU A 183 7.66 -24.91 -6.01
C GLU A 183 7.41 -24.56 -4.55
N ASN A 184 6.59 -25.34 -3.84
CA ASN A 184 6.33 -25.19 -2.41
C ASN A 184 7.64 -25.32 -1.60
N LYS A 185 8.44 -26.36 -1.87
CA LYS A 185 9.77 -26.51 -1.25
C LYS A 185 10.71 -25.33 -1.55
N LEU A 186 10.71 -24.80 -2.78
CA LEU A 186 11.51 -23.63 -3.16
C LEU A 186 11.00 -22.35 -2.47
N SER A 187 9.69 -22.22 -2.28
CA SER A 187 9.06 -21.12 -1.56
C SER A 187 9.47 -21.13 -0.09
N ILE A 188 9.37 -22.29 0.59
CA ILE A 188 9.84 -22.46 1.97
C ILE A 188 11.33 -22.15 2.10
N HIS A 189 12.17 -22.58 1.14
CA HIS A 189 13.59 -22.24 1.17
C HIS A 189 13.85 -20.73 0.99
N LYS A 190 13.11 -20.04 0.12
CA LYS A 190 13.20 -18.57 -0.03
C LYS A 190 12.72 -17.85 1.23
N GLU A 191 11.62 -18.28 1.85
CA GLU A 191 11.14 -17.68 3.10
C GLU A 191 12.16 -17.89 4.24
N LEU A 192 12.77 -19.07 4.36
CA LEU A 192 13.84 -19.33 5.32
C LEU A 192 15.10 -18.49 5.05
N GLU A 193 15.48 -18.29 3.79
CA GLU A 193 16.62 -17.43 3.41
C GLU A 193 16.34 -15.95 3.70
N ASP A 194 15.15 -15.44 3.31
CA ASP A 194 14.70 -14.09 3.61
C ASP A 194 14.63 -13.89 5.15
N LYS A 195 14.12 -14.87 5.92
CA LYS A 195 14.09 -14.84 7.40
C LYS A 195 15.47 -14.95 8.07
N GLU A 196 16.41 -15.71 7.52
CA GLU A 196 17.78 -15.76 8.03
C GLU A 196 18.52 -14.44 7.75
N SER A 197 18.22 -13.77 6.64
CA SER A 197 18.68 -12.40 6.35
C SER A 197 18.08 -11.35 7.31
N GLU A 198 16.80 -11.49 7.67
CA GLU A 198 16.13 -10.67 8.68
C GLU A 198 16.77 -10.88 10.07
N ILE A 199 16.98 -12.13 10.48
CA ILE A 199 17.68 -12.47 11.72
C ILE A 199 19.11 -11.92 11.75
N LYS A 200 19.80 -11.89 10.59
CA LYS A 200 21.14 -11.30 10.48
C LYS A 200 21.12 -9.78 10.65
N THR A 201 20.24 -9.07 9.95
CA THR A 201 20.11 -7.61 10.04
C THR A 201 19.60 -7.16 11.42
N LEU A 202 18.74 -7.96 12.07
CA LEU A 202 18.35 -7.77 13.47
C LEU A 202 19.51 -7.98 14.45
N LYS A 203 20.41 -8.94 14.20
CA LYS A 203 21.65 -9.11 15.01
C LYS A 203 22.65 -7.98 14.80
N GLU A 204 22.78 -7.46 13.58
CA GLU A 204 23.67 -6.34 13.26
C GLU A 204 23.15 -5.04 13.91
N SER A 205 21.86 -4.72 13.75
CA SER A 205 21.23 -3.56 14.42
C SER A 205 21.20 -3.69 15.95
N LEU A 206 21.02 -4.89 16.52
CA LEU A 206 21.18 -5.11 17.97
C LEU A 206 22.63 -4.90 18.44
N SER A 207 23.62 -5.19 17.59
CA SER A 207 25.03 -4.92 17.87
C SER A 207 25.34 -3.42 17.84
N ASP A 208 24.78 -2.70 16.87
CA ASP A 208 25.01 -1.26 16.70
C ASP A 208 24.26 -0.42 17.73
N THR A 209 22.98 -0.72 18.01
CA THR A 209 22.25 -0.10 19.14
C THR A 209 22.92 -0.37 20.48
N LYS A 210 23.57 -1.53 20.67
CA LYS A 210 24.37 -1.81 21.88
C LYS A 210 25.64 -0.93 21.97
N LYS A 211 26.30 -0.62 20.84
CA LYS A 211 27.43 0.34 20.80
C LYS A 211 26.94 1.76 21.07
N GLU A 212 25.78 2.13 20.53
CA GLU A 212 25.14 3.43 20.76
C GLU A 212 24.72 3.59 22.24
N LEU A 213 24.16 2.55 22.86
CA LEU A 213 23.88 2.56 24.30
C LEU A 213 25.17 2.68 25.13
N GLN A 214 26.29 2.12 24.67
CA GLN A 214 27.60 2.32 25.30
C GLN A 214 28.13 3.76 25.14
N SER A 215 28.03 4.38 23.96
CA SER A 215 28.45 5.77 23.77
C SER A 215 27.54 6.77 24.48
N LEU A 216 26.22 6.56 24.46
CA LEU A 216 25.25 7.34 25.24
C LEU A 216 25.50 7.21 26.75
N ASN A 217 25.93 6.05 27.26
CA ASN A 217 26.29 5.88 28.67
C ASN A 217 27.59 6.63 29.03
N ILE A 218 28.59 6.67 28.13
CA ILE A 218 29.78 7.52 28.29
C ILE A 218 29.36 8.99 28.35
N ILE A 219 28.62 9.47 27.35
CA ILE A 219 28.11 10.86 27.28
C ILE A 219 27.26 11.22 28.52
N THR A 220 26.43 10.30 29.02
CA THR A 220 25.63 10.48 30.24
C THR A 220 26.53 10.62 31.48
N ASN A 221 27.62 9.85 31.56
CA ASN A 221 28.57 9.94 32.66
C ASN A 221 29.44 11.22 32.59
N ASP A 222 29.74 11.70 31.39
CA ASP A 222 30.42 12.98 31.16
C ASP A 222 29.51 14.16 31.55
N TYR A 223 28.23 14.14 31.13
CA TYR A 223 27.24 15.12 31.59
C TYR A 223 27.05 15.08 33.12
N LYS A 224 26.99 13.89 33.72
CA LYS A 224 26.92 13.74 35.19
C LYS A 224 28.14 14.34 35.89
N THR A 225 29.33 14.21 35.29
CA THR A 225 30.58 14.80 35.80
C THR A 225 30.57 16.32 35.64
N SER A 226 30.06 16.83 34.52
CA SER A 226 29.88 18.27 34.26
C SER A 226 28.87 18.90 35.24
N ILE A 227 27.72 18.26 35.47
CA ILE A 227 26.73 18.69 36.46
C ILE A 227 27.36 18.75 37.86
N ALA A 228 28.12 17.73 38.27
CA ALA A 228 28.82 17.73 39.56
C ALA A 228 29.97 18.76 39.68
N ALA A 229 30.43 19.34 38.56
CA ALA A 229 31.33 20.49 38.56
C ALA A 229 30.55 21.81 38.68
N LEU A 230 29.49 21.98 37.90
CA LEU A 230 28.59 23.14 37.93
C LEU A 230 27.88 23.29 39.29
N GLU A 231 27.55 22.19 39.97
CA GLU A 231 27.02 22.22 41.34
C GLU A 231 28.03 22.77 42.34
N LYS A 232 29.32 22.42 42.21
CA LYS A 232 30.40 22.97 43.06
C LYS A 232 30.65 24.44 42.77
N GLU A 233 30.59 24.85 41.51
CA GLU A 233 30.71 26.25 41.11
C GLU A 233 29.52 27.08 41.63
N ARG A 234 28.29 26.55 41.52
CA ARG A 234 27.10 27.14 42.13
C ARG A 234 27.21 27.28 43.65
N ILE A 235 27.81 26.31 44.35
CA ILE A 235 28.04 26.42 45.80
C ILE A 235 28.98 27.59 46.11
N LYS A 236 30.12 27.70 45.41
CA LYS A 236 31.05 28.84 45.56
C LYS A 236 30.38 30.18 45.26
N LEU A 237 29.64 30.27 44.16
CA LEU A 237 28.92 31.50 43.78
C LEU A 237 27.87 31.87 44.83
N ASN A 238 27.21 30.91 45.48
CA ASN A 238 26.32 31.20 46.61
C ASN A 238 27.10 31.71 47.84
N GLU A 239 28.26 31.14 48.14
CA GLU A 239 29.14 31.61 49.23
C GLU A 239 29.59 33.06 48.97
N GLU A 240 30.10 33.36 47.76
CA GLU A 240 30.46 34.71 47.31
C GLU A 240 29.26 35.69 47.36
N ILE A 241 28.06 35.25 46.98
CA ILE A 241 26.82 36.04 47.10
C ILE A 241 26.47 36.31 48.57
N THR A 242 26.69 35.37 49.50
CA THR A 242 26.46 35.63 50.93
C THR A 242 27.48 36.62 51.50
N GLU A 243 28.75 36.56 51.08
CA GLU A 243 29.76 37.54 51.48
C GLU A 243 29.47 38.94 50.89
N LEU A 244 29.07 39.03 49.62
CA LEU A 244 28.64 40.28 48.99
C LEU A 244 27.43 40.90 49.71
N ASN A 245 26.45 40.11 50.15
CA ASN A 245 25.32 40.61 50.93
C ASN A 245 25.73 41.08 52.33
N LEU A 246 26.67 40.40 52.98
CA LEU A 246 27.25 40.84 54.26
C LEU A 246 27.99 42.18 54.09
N ASN A 247 28.79 42.31 53.03
CA ASN A 247 29.54 43.54 52.75
C ASN A 247 28.64 44.69 52.27
N LYS A 248 27.56 44.41 51.54
CA LYS A 248 26.50 45.38 51.22
C LYS A 248 25.79 45.89 52.48
N SER A 249 25.56 45.02 53.47
CA SER A 249 24.96 45.39 54.75
C SER A 249 25.87 46.35 55.52
N LYS A 250 27.18 46.05 55.60
CA LYS A 250 28.20 46.95 56.18
C LYS A 250 28.28 48.30 55.43
N LEU A 251 28.22 48.29 54.10
CA LEU A 251 28.21 49.52 53.29
C LEU A 251 26.99 50.39 53.61
N SER A 252 25.79 49.80 53.74
CA SER A 252 24.59 50.54 54.14
C SER A 252 24.69 51.13 55.56
N GLU A 253 25.35 50.42 56.48
CA GLU A 253 25.64 50.94 57.83
C GLU A 253 26.62 52.13 57.77
N MET A 254 27.71 52.00 57.01
CA MET A 254 28.67 53.09 56.81
C MET A 254 28.07 54.29 56.08
N GLU A 255 27.19 54.07 55.10
CA GLU A 255 26.45 55.12 54.40
C GLU A 255 25.51 55.87 55.37
N SER A 256 24.81 55.14 56.25
CA SER A 256 24.01 55.76 57.33
C SER A 256 24.88 56.56 58.30
N GLN A 257 26.08 56.10 58.66
CA GLN A 257 27.02 56.85 59.50
C GLN A 257 27.54 58.12 58.79
N ILE A 258 27.84 58.03 57.48
CA ILE A 258 28.25 59.18 56.65
C ILE A 258 27.13 60.21 56.55
N GLN A 259 25.88 59.78 56.37
CA GLN A 259 24.72 60.68 56.32
C GLN A 259 24.50 61.42 57.65
N LEU A 260 24.69 60.72 58.78
CA LEU A 260 24.60 61.29 60.12
C LEU A 260 25.74 62.30 60.39
N LEU A 261 26.96 61.99 59.93
CA LEU A 261 28.09 62.93 59.95
C LEU A 261 27.84 64.16 59.08
N ALA A 262 27.28 63.99 57.88
CA ALA A 262 26.95 65.10 56.98
C ALA A 262 25.91 66.06 57.61
N GLN A 263 24.88 65.53 58.27
CA GLN A 263 23.94 66.33 59.06
C GLN A 263 24.64 67.06 60.22
N LYS A 264 25.59 66.42 60.92
CA LYS A 264 26.38 67.07 61.98
C LYS A 264 27.20 68.23 61.41
N CYS A 265 27.91 68.03 60.28
CA CYS A 265 28.67 69.08 59.60
C CYS A 265 27.77 70.25 59.19
N GLN A 266 26.60 70.00 58.60
CA GLN A 266 25.65 71.05 58.22
C GLN A 266 25.17 71.86 59.43
N SER A 267 24.99 71.23 60.60
CA SER A 267 24.64 71.95 61.83
C SER A 267 25.79 72.81 62.38
N TYR A 268 27.04 72.36 62.24
CA TYR A 268 28.22 73.16 62.59
C TYR A 268 28.41 74.35 61.62
N GLU A 269 28.17 74.17 60.31
CA GLU A 269 28.21 75.27 59.33
C GLU A 269 27.16 76.36 59.65
N GLN A 270 25.94 75.96 60.00
CA GLN A 270 24.90 76.90 60.46
C GLN A 270 25.26 77.61 61.77
N SER A 271 25.96 76.93 62.68
CA SER A 271 26.48 77.54 63.90
C SER A 271 27.59 78.55 63.60
N LYS A 272 28.53 78.18 62.72
CA LYS A 272 29.62 79.05 62.28
C LYS A 272 29.09 80.30 61.56
N SER A 273 28.12 80.17 60.66
CA SER A 273 27.53 81.31 59.94
C SER A 273 26.95 82.36 60.90
N LYS A 274 26.37 81.94 62.03
CA LYS A 274 25.89 82.85 63.08
C LYS A 274 27.05 83.52 63.83
N GLY A 275 28.11 82.77 64.16
CA GLY A 275 29.32 83.34 64.75
C GLY A 275 30.01 84.36 63.84
N ASP A 276 30.07 84.10 62.53
CA ASP A 276 30.60 85.01 61.53
C ASP A 276 29.71 86.27 61.37
N GLU A 277 28.39 86.14 61.49
CA GLU A 277 27.44 87.27 61.54
C GLU A 277 27.58 88.10 62.83
N GLU A 278 27.67 87.47 64.00
CA GLU A 278 27.90 88.11 65.30
C GLU A 278 29.23 88.87 65.32
N LEU A 279 30.32 88.25 64.85
CA LEU A 279 31.63 88.87 64.74
C LEU A 279 31.63 90.05 63.76
N LYS A 280 30.87 89.95 62.66
CA LYS A 280 30.67 91.07 61.72
C LYS A 280 29.87 92.22 62.34
N CYS A 281 28.88 91.94 63.18
CA CYS A 281 28.18 92.96 63.97
C CYS A 281 29.12 93.66 64.97
N VAL A 282 29.96 92.91 65.68
CA VAL A 282 30.98 93.47 66.60
C VAL A 282 32.01 94.31 65.84
N GLN A 283 32.49 93.85 64.67
CA GLN A 283 33.39 94.63 63.81
C GLN A 283 32.75 95.92 63.30
N LEU A 284 31.45 95.89 62.94
CA LEU A 284 30.70 97.09 62.55
C LEU A 284 30.55 98.07 63.73
N GLN A 285 30.27 97.58 64.93
CA GLN A 285 30.21 98.41 66.14
C GLN A 285 31.58 99.05 66.44
N MET A 286 32.68 98.28 66.39
CA MET A 286 34.03 98.83 66.61
C MET A 286 34.41 99.85 65.53
N ASN A 287 34.01 99.63 64.27
CA ASN A 287 34.20 100.60 63.19
C ASN A 287 33.37 101.88 63.43
N GLN A 288 32.13 101.76 63.92
CA GLN A 288 31.30 102.91 64.29
C GLN A 288 31.92 103.69 65.45
N GLU A 289 32.30 103.03 66.55
CA GLU A 289 32.99 103.68 67.67
C GLU A 289 34.30 104.36 67.23
N THR A 290 35.01 103.79 66.26
CA THR A 290 36.24 104.38 65.71
C THR A 290 35.92 105.60 64.85
N ALA A 291 34.85 105.56 64.05
CA ALA A 291 34.37 106.71 63.28
C ALA A 291 33.84 107.83 64.19
N GLU A 292 33.17 107.50 65.30
CA GLU A 292 32.73 108.46 66.32
C GLU A 292 33.93 109.09 67.06
N LYS A 293 34.94 108.28 67.42
CA LYS A 293 36.21 108.78 67.98
C LYS A 293 36.96 109.67 66.99
N LEU A 294 36.99 109.34 65.69
CA LEU A 294 37.56 110.19 64.64
C LEU A 294 36.77 111.48 64.44
N ALA A 295 35.44 111.43 64.42
CA ALA A 295 34.59 112.62 64.36
C ALA A 295 34.74 113.51 65.61
N MET A 296 34.98 112.92 66.80
CA MET A 296 35.39 113.67 67.99
C MET A 296 36.79 114.26 67.85
N ILE A 297 37.75 113.56 67.22
CA ILE A 297 39.10 114.10 66.94
C ILE A 297 39.03 115.25 65.94
N ASP A 298 38.29 115.14 64.82
CA ASP A 298 38.11 116.22 63.86
C ASP A 298 37.34 117.40 64.45
N ARG A 299 36.32 117.14 65.27
CA ARG A 299 35.64 118.18 66.06
C ARG A 299 36.58 118.84 67.05
N ASN A 300 37.44 118.07 67.72
CA ASN A 300 38.45 118.61 68.62
C ASN A 300 39.52 119.38 67.85
N ALA A 301 39.95 118.96 66.66
CA ALA A 301 40.90 119.65 65.81
C ALA A 301 40.31 120.92 65.16
N TYR A 302 39.00 120.95 64.91
CA TYR A 302 38.27 122.16 64.54
C TYR A 302 38.13 123.11 65.73
N LEU A 303 37.77 122.60 66.91
CA LEU A 303 37.72 123.39 68.14
C LEU A 303 39.12 123.88 68.53
N GLU A 304 40.16 123.09 68.31
CA GLU A 304 41.57 123.42 68.56
C GLU A 304 42.02 124.46 67.54
N ASN A 305 41.82 124.31 66.23
CA ASN A 305 42.06 125.38 65.26
C ASN A 305 41.24 126.65 65.55
N ARG A 306 40.01 126.52 66.06
CA ARG A 306 39.20 127.66 66.49
C ARG A 306 39.75 128.29 67.76
N VAL A 307 40.31 127.50 68.67
CA VAL A 307 41.11 127.95 69.82
C VAL A 307 42.44 128.55 69.35
N THR A 308 43.07 128.09 68.25
CA THR A 308 44.28 128.68 67.66
C THR A 308 43.95 130.03 67.04
N GLN A 309 42.85 130.15 66.30
CA GLN A 309 42.33 131.45 65.84
C GLN A 309 41.97 132.37 67.01
N LEU A 310 41.28 131.85 68.04
CA LEU A 310 40.94 132.62 69.24
C LEU A 310 42.15 132.92 70.13
N THR A 311 43.26 132.17 70.03
CA THR A 311 44.55 132.45 70.68
C THR A 311 45.52 133.17 69.75
N GLU A 312 45.19 133.40 68.48
CA GLU A 312 45.77 134.43 67.63
C GLU A 312 45.07 135.78 67.80
N GLU A 313 43.74 135.80 67.85
CA GLU A 313 42.95 136.97 68.24
C GLU A 313 43.26 137.32 69.69
N ASN A 314 43.29 136.34 70.59
CA ASN A 314 43.80 136.56 71.92
C ASN A 314 45.31 136.77 71.93
N SER A 315 46.16 136.26 71.02
CA SER A 315 47.58 136.69 70.98
C SER A 315 47.71 138.15 70.55
N LYS A 316 46.83 138.66 69.68
CA LYS A 316 46.78 140.10 69.33
C LYS A 316 46.27 140.92 70.52
N LYS A 317 45.21 140.47 71.19
CA LYS A 317 44.74 141.06 72.47
C LYS A 317 45.69 140.82 73.63
N ASN A 318 46.59 139.83 73.60
CA ASN A 318 47.56 139.47 74.65
C ASN A 318 48.89 140.17 74.35
N ASN A 319 49.23 140.52 73.13
CA ASN A 319 50.20 141.59 72.91
C ASN A 319 49.68 142.97 73.40
N GLN A 320 48.36 143.08 73.70
CA GLN A 320 47.77 144.18 74.49
C GLN A 320 47.49 143.83 75.98
N VAL A 321 47.42 142.55 76.35
CA VAL A 321 47.00 142.06 77.69
C VAL A 321 48.11 141.35 78.45
N HIS A 322 49.13 140.75 77.85
CA HIS A 322 50.45 140.41 78.40
C HIS A 322 51.21 141.68 78.80
N HIS A 323 50.86 142.82 78.19
CA HIS A 323 51.21 144.15 78.69
C HIS A 323 50.59 144.45 80.09
N LEU A 324 49.54 143.71 80.48
CA LEU A 324 48.74 143.77 81.71
C LEU A 324 48.73 142.44 82.51
N GLU A 325 49.28 141.34 81.99
CA GLU A 325 49.26 139.96 82.52
C GLU A 325 50.68 139.43 82.77
N ASN A 326 51.71 140.21 82.42
CA ASN A 326 52.92 140.23 83.26
C ASN A 326 52.59 140.58 84.73
N GLU A 327 51.39 141.11 85.02
CA GLU A 327 50.86 141.31 86.38
C GLU A 327 50.12 140.07 86.96
N LEU A 328 49.67 139.11 86.12
CA LEU A 328 48.73 138.01 86.46
C LEU A 328 49.00 136.77 85.58
N GLN A 329 50.02 135.93 85.77
CA GLN A 329 50.41 135.17 86.97
C GLN A 329 49.34 134.19 87.53
N LYS A 330 49.64 132.88 87.44
CA LYS A 330 49.20 131.72 88.30
C LYS A 330 47.82 130.99 88.09
N LEU A 331 47.95 129.74 87.58
CA LEU A 331 47.40 128.44 88.11
C LEU A 331 45.99 127.86 87.72
N PHE A 332 46.00 126.59 87.24
CA PHE A 332 45.13 125.41 87.62
C PHE A 332 43.65 125.29 87.13
N GLU A 333 42.84 124.20 87.25
CA GLU A 333 42.86 122.68 87.21
C GLU A 333 41.36 122.16 87.45
N LYS A 334 40.83 120.90 87.42
CA LYS A 334 41.19 119.46 87.15
C LYS A 334 39.92 118.52 87.01
N ASP A 335 40.11 117.22 86.68
CA ASP A 335 39.37 115.98 87.11
C ASP A 335 37.87 115.70 86.73
N LYS A 336 37.25 114.46 86.78
CA LYS A 336 37.66 113.01 86.67
C LYS A 336 36.45 112.00 86.57
N ASN A 337 36.66 110.84 85.90
CA ASN A 337 36.05 109.47 86.04
C ASN A 337 34.48 109.31 86.07
N PHE A 338 33.77 108.19 86.44
CA PHE A 338 33.94 106.79 86.98
C PHE A 338 32.58 106.01 86.80
N GLU A 339 32.28 104.69 87.01
CA GLU A 339 32.94 103.34 87.13
C GLU A 339 31.85 102.19 87.11
N ILE A 340 32.18 100.92 87.46
CA ILE A 340 31.31 99.79 87.98
C ILE A 340 30.41 98.96 86.99
N GLN A 341 30.10 97.64 87.15
CA GLN A 341 30.82 96.42 87.68
C GLN A 341 30.00 95.09 87.46
N SER A 342 30.55 93.91 87.88
CA SER A 342 29.88 92.61 88.23
C SER A 342 29.41 91.58 87.17
N ASN A 343 30.27 90.60 86.80
CA ASN A 343 29.85 89.36 86.09
C ASN A 343 30.83 88.14 86.17
N GLU A 344 31.91 88.21 86.95
CA GLU A 344 33.15 87.53 86.58
C GLU A 344 33.31 86.06 87.05
N VAL A 345 32.70 85.66 88.18
CA VAL A 345 32.95 84.34 88.81
C VAL A 345 32.32 83.18 88.01
N GLN A 346 31.18 83.43 87.35
CA GLN A 346 30.50 82.42 86.53
C GLN A 346 31.29 82.15 85.23
N LEU A 347 31.96 83.18 84.70
CA LEU A 347 32.78 83.14 83.49
C LEU A 347 33.90 82.09 83.56
N TRP A 348 34.61 82.02 84.68
CA TRP A 348 35.76 81.12 84.85
C TRP A 348 35.38 79.63 84.91
N LYS A 349 34.18 79.31 85.40
CA LYS A 349 33.70 77.92 85.46
C LYS A 349 33.24 77.43 84.09
N SER A 350 32.62 78.30 83.28
CA SER A 350 32.36 78.02 81.87
C SER A 350 33.66 77.91 81.06
N LYS A 351 34.65 78.80 81.27
CA LYS A 351 35.95 78.72 80.60
C LYS A 351 36.65 77.38 80.79
N TYR A 352 36.66 76.81 82.01
CA TYR A 352 37.29 75.51 82.25
C TYR A 352 36.60 74.37 81.47
N ASN A 353 35.27 74.31 81.48
CA ASN A 353 34.53 73.30 80.74
C ASN A 353 34.66 73.48 79.21
N ASN A 354 34.71 74.72 78.72
CA ASN A 354 34.96 75.01 77.31
C ASN A 354 36.36 74.54 76.90
N LEU A 355 37.40 74.83 77.69
CA LEU A 355 38.77 74.38 77.42
C LEU A 355 38.92 72.86 77.40
N GLU A 356 38.28 72.13 78.32
CA GLU A 356 38.29 70.66 78.28
C GLU A 356 37.53 70.12 77.04
N SER A 357 36.49 70.84 76.58
CA SER A 357 35.79 70.51 75.32
C SER A 357 36.62 70.83 74.08
N GLU A 358 37.31 71.98 74.02
CA GLU A 358 38.25 72.35 72.95
C GLU A 358 39.39 71.32 72.86
N ILE A 359 40.01 70.97 73.99
CA ILE A 359 41.07 69.94 74.06
C ILE A 359 40.55 68.57 73.58
N GLN A 360 39.27 68.25 73.79
CA GLN A 360 38.68 66.99 73.34
C GLN A 360 38.25 67.02 71.86
N GLU A 361 37.77 68.16 71.35
CA GLU A 361 37.53 68.34 69.91
C GLU A 361 38.86 68.38 69.13
N GLU A 362 39.91 69.06 69.61
CA GLU A 362 41.27 69.00 69.06
C GLU A 362 41.81 67.56 69.02
N ARG A 363 41.56 66.74 70.05
CA ARG A 363 41.91 65.30 70.04
C ARG A 363 41.14 64.52 68.99
N GLU A 364 39.84 64.79 68.80
CA GLU A 364 39.08 64.16 67.71
C GLU A 364 39.55 64.62 66.33
N GLU A 365 39.93 65.89 66.17
CA GLU A 365 40.55 66.41 64.94
C GLU A 365 41.92 65.78 64.70
N LEU A 366 42.75 65.60 65.73
CA LEU A 366 44.02 64.88 65.65
C LEU A 366 43.82 63.43 65.17
N VAL A 367 42.79 62.72 65.67
CA VAL A 367 42.46 61.36 65.22
C VAL A 367 41.90 61.34 63.80
N LYS A 368 41.12 62.35 63.39
CA LYS A 368 40.66 62.51 61.99
C LYS A 368 41.86 62.77 61.06
N LEU A 369 42.72 63.73 61.39
CA LEU A 369 43.95 64.05 60.67
C LEU A 369 44.90 62.85 60.61
N GLN A 370 45.02 62.06 61.67
CA GLN A 370 45.86 60.86 61.69
C GLN A 370 45.30 59.77 60.77
N ARG A 371 43.98 59.57 60.70
CA ARG A 371 43.33 58.71 59.69
C ARG A 371 43.44 59.26 58.27
N GLU A 372 43.41 60.58 58.10
CA GLU A 372 43.60 61.23 56.80
C GLU A 372 45.05 61.05 56.32
N ILE A 373 46.03 61.16 57.23
CA ILE A 373 47.44 60.83 57.01
C ILE A 373 47.60 59.33 56.68
N GLU A 374 46.95 58.41 57.39
CA GLU A 374 46.98 56.97 57.08
C GLU A 374 46.41 56.66 55.69
N LYS A 375 45.28 57.30 55.30
CA LYS A 375 44.75 57.20 53.92
C LYS A 375 45.70 57.79 52.89
N LEU A 376 46.29 58.96 53.17
CA LEU A 376 47.25 59.62 52.28
C LEU A 376 48.54 58.81 52.13
N LEU A 377 49.01 58.16 53.20
CA LEU A 377 50.14 57.23 53.17
C LEU A 377 49.80 55.97 52.37
N SER A 378 48.61 55.38 52.56
CA SER A 378 48.16 54.22 51.76
C SER A 378 47.98 54.57 50.27
N ASN A 379 47.46 55.76 49.95
CA ASN A 379 47.42 56.28 48.59
C ASN A 379 48.83 56.56 48.04
N HIS A 380 49.73 57.14 48.84
CA HIS A 380 51.13 57.35 48.45
C HIS A 380 51.83 56.01 48.19
N GLU A 381 51.59 54.98 49.00
CA GLU A 381 52.13 53.63 48.77
C GLU A 381 51.52 53.00 47.50
N SER A 382 50.21 53.14 47.27
CA SER A 382 49.56 52.70 46.03
C SER A 382 50.13 53.40 44.79
N VAL A 383 50.32 54.72 44.86
CA VAL A 383 50.92 55.54 43.79
C VAL A 383 52.41 55.23 43.63
N GLN A 384 53.14 54.95 44.71
CA GLN A 384 54.55 54.58 44.66
C GLN A 384 54.74 53.19 44.06
N ASN A 385 53.88 52.22 44.37
CA ASN A 385 53.88 50.90 43.77
C ASN A 385 53.48 50.95 42.28
N LYS A 386 52.50 51.79 41.91
CA LYS A 386 52.17 52.10 40.51
C LYS A 386 53.34 52.79 39.79
N ASN A 387 54.01 53.74 40.43
CA ASN A 387 55.20 54.40 39.87
C ASN A 387 56.40 53.46 39.75
N LEU A 388 56.56 52.48 40.65
CA LEU A 388 57.57 51.44 40.54
C LEU A 388 57.27 50.50 39.37
N ALA A 389 56.01 50.07 39.21
CA ALA A 389 55.58 49.30 38.06
C ALA A 389 55.75 50.07 36.74
N LEU A 390 55.42 51.36 36.73
CA LEU A 390 55.68 52.25 35.60
C LEU A 390 57.18 52.40 35.34
N GLN A 391 58.04 52.57 36.36
CA GLN A 391 59.49 52.61 36.19
C GLN A 391 60.06 51.30 35.63
N ASN A 392 59.52 50.15 36.03
CA ASN A 392 59.90 48.85 35.48
C ASN A 392 59.51 48.76 33.99
N THR A 393 58.24 49.01 33.64
CA THR A 393 57.80 49.01 32.23
C THR A 393 58.55 50.07 31.40
N LEU A 394 58.88 51.23 31.96
CA LEU A 394 59.69 52.25 31.31
C LEU A 394 61.16 51.81 31.16
N SER A 395 61.70 51.03 32.09
CA SER A 395 63.03 50.39 31.97
C SER A 395 63.02 49.35 30.84
N ASP A 396 61.98 48.53 30.76
CA ASP A 396 61.81 47.52 29.71
C ASP A 396 61.67 48.20 28.32
N ILE A 397 60.78 49.19 28.20
CA ILE A 397 60.61 50.01 26.98
C ILE A 397 61.89 50.79 26.63
N ASN A 398 62.69 51.22 27.61
CA ASN A 398 64.00 51.82 27.35
C ASN A 398 65.04 50.78 26.89
N SER A 399 64.98 49.54 27.39
CA SER A 399 65.84 48.44 26.93
C SER A 399 65.51 48.05 25.48
N GLU A 400 64.21 47.99 25.14
CA GLU A 400 63.74 47.77 23.78
C GLU A 400 64.09 48.95 22.87
N ASN A 401 63.87 50.19 23.30
CA ASN A 401 64.32 51.38 22.57
C ASN A 401 65.84 51.37 22.32
N LYS A 402 66.65 50.90 23.28
CA LYS A 402 68.10 50.76 23.13
C LYS A 402 68.45 49.70 22.07
N TYR A 403 67.75 48.58 22.05
CA TYR A 403 67.89 47.53 21.03
C TYR A 403 67.42 47.99 19.64
N LEU A 404 66.29 48.70 19.55
CA LEU A 404 65.79 49.31 18.31
C LEU A 404 66.73 50.40 17.80
N ARG A 405 67.30 51.24 18.67
CA ARG A 405 68.33 52.22 18.31
C ARG A 405 69.63 51.57 17.83
N GLN A 406 70.02 50.42 18.38
CA GLN A 406 71.14 49.62 17.86
C GLN A 406 70.84 49.04 16.47
N LYS A 407 69.64 48.48 16.24
CA LYS A 407 69.18 48.07 14.89
C LYS A 407 69.16 49.25 13.92
N TYR A 408 68.67 50.41 14.35
CA TYR A 408 68.63 51.63 13.54
C TYR A 408 70.03 52.13 13.16
N GLU A 409 71.00 52.18 14.08
CA GLU A 409 72.38 52.55 13.71
C GLU A 409 73.05 51.51 12.80
N LEU A 410 72.70 50.23 12.92
CA LEU A 410 73.10 49.18 11.96
C LEU A 410 72.54 49.44 10.55
N ILE A 411 71.25 49.77 10.45
CA ILE A 411 70.58 50.15 9.19
C ILE A 411 71.18 51.45 8.62
N LYS A 412 71.41 52.46 9.47
CA LYS A 412 72.03 53.74 9.13
C LYS A 412 73.52 53.61 8.76
N LYS A 413 74.21 52.55 9.21
CA LYS A 413 75.55 52.18 8.72
C LYS A 413 75.47 51.55 7.32
N LYS A 414 74.49 50.67 7.06
CA LYS A 414 74.22 50.15 5.70
C LYS A 414 73.83 51.28 4.72
N PHE A 415 72.94 52.18 5.12
CA PHE A 415 72.58 53.36 4.33
C PHE A 415 73.78 54.27 4.05
N ARG A 416 74.71 54.45 5.01
CA ARG A 416 75.95 55.20 4.77
C ARG A 416 76.89 54.52 3.75
N LEU A 417 76.89 53.20 3.65
CA LEU A 417 77.60 52.48 2.58
C LEU A 417 76.92 52.69 1.23
N LEU A 418 75.60 52.50 1.14
CA LEU A 418 74.82 52.72 -0.08
C LEU A 418 74.92 54.16 -0.59
N ILE A 419 74.90 55.16 0.30
CA ILE A 419 75.12 56.58 -0.04
C ILE A 419 76.54 56.82 -0.57
N ASN A 420 77.55 56.08 -0.10
CA ASN A 420 78.91 56.17 -0.64
C ASN A 420 79.02 55.50 -2.02
N GLU A 421 78.36 54.36 -2.23
CA GLU A 421 78.24 53.70 -3.54
C GLU A 421 77.58 54.61 -4.58
N VAL A 422 76.46 55.25 -4.22
CA VAL A 422 75.79 56.28 -5.02
C VAL A 422 76.69 57.49 -5.28
N LYS A 423 77.54 57.90 -4.32
CA LYS A 423 78.53 58.98 -4.54
C LYS A 423 79.65 58.59 -5.50
N THR A 424 80.08 57.33 -5.55
CA THR A 424 80.97 56.84 -6.63
C THR A 424 80.27 56.94 -7.98
N ILE A 425 79.05 56.42 -8.11
CA ILE A 425 78.27 56.50 -9.36
C ILE A 425 78.07 57.96 -9.80
N GLN A 426 77.77 58.88 -8.88
CA GLN A 426 77.71 60.32 -9.18
C GLN A 426 79.06 60.93 -9.60
N LYS A 427 80.18 60.40 -9.11
CA LYS A 427 81.54 60.82 -9.52
C LYS A 427 81.88 60.30 -10.92
N ASP A 428 81.41 59.10 -11.27
CA ASP A 428 81.58 58.51 -12.59
C ASP A 428 80.71 59.27 -13.63
N ILE A 429 79.45 59.56 -13.30
CA ILE A 429 78.55 60.43 -14.09
C ILE A 429 79.16 61.83 -14.28
N LYS A 430 79.75 62.42 -13.24
CA LYS A 430 80.47 63.70 -13.36
C LYS A 430 81.71 63.59 -14.25
N SER A 431 82.41 62.46 -14.24
CA SER A 431 83.56 62.22 -15.13
C SER A 431 83.13 62.11 -16.59
N ILE A 432 82.00 61.45 -16.87
CA ILE A 432 81.36 61.44 -18.20
C ILE A 432 80.95 62.88 -18.61
N SER A 433 80.35 63.66 -17.70
CA SER A 433 80.00 65.07 -17.97
C SER A 433 81.22 65.96 -18.25
N VAL A 434 82.40 65.63 -17.72
CA VAL A 434 83.65 66.34 -18.01
C VAL A 434 84.18 66.01 -19.40
N ILE A 435 83.93 64.81 -19.94
CA ILE A 435 84.30 64.42 -21.32
C ILE A 435 83.41 65.12 -22.36
N VAL A 436 82.13 65.33 -22.06
CA VAL A 436 81.19 66.05 -22.96
C VAL A 436 81.50 67.55 -23.07
N LYS A 437 82.16 68.14 -22.06
CA LYS A 437 82.41 69.58 -21.97
C LYS A 437 83.42 70.14 -23.01
N PRO A 438 84.64 69.59 -23.20
CA PRO A 438 85.60 70.12 -24.18
C PRO A 438 85.05 70.08 -25.62
N PHE A 439 84.22 69.08 -25.98
CA PHE A 439 83.58 69.00 -27.29
C PHE A 439 82.63 70.19 -27.58
N LYS A 440 82.07 70.80 -26.53
CA LYS A 440 81.27 72.03 -26.62
C LYS A 440 82.13 73.30 -26.52
N GLU A 441 83.30 73.22 -25.91
CA GLU A 441 84.23 74.35 -25.76
C GLU A 441 85.06 74.56 -27.04
N GLU A 442 85.50 73.50 -27.73
CA GLU A 442 86.18 73.54 -29.05
C GLU A 442 85.35 74.29 -30.11
N PHE A 443 84.07 73.94 -30.25
CA PHE A 443 83.11 74.60 -31.15
C PHE A 443 83.00 76.12 -30.91
N ASN A 444 83.10 76.58 -29.66
CA ASN A 444 82.96 78.00 -29.30
C ASN A 444 84.30 78.76 -29.26
N SER A 445 85.42 78.06 -29.05
CA SER A 445 86.75 78.67 -28.82
C SER A 445 87.63 78.76 -30.07
N VAL A 446 87.40 77.92 -31.09
CA VAL A 446 88.16 77.98 -32.34
C VAL A 446 87.43 78.81 -33.39
N ILE A 447 86.15 78.49 -33.65
CA ILE A 447 85.41 79.00 -34.82
C ILE A 447 84.98 80.49 -34.66
N ILE A 448 84.72 80.94 -33.43
CA ILE A 448 84.20 82.31 -33.18
C ILE A 448 85.33 83.36 -33.04
N PRO A 449 86.46 83.12 -32.35
CA PRO A 449 87.48 84.16 -32.15
C PRO A 449 88.23 84.59 -33.42
N GLU A 450 88.34 83.73 -34.44
CA GLU A 450 88.97 84.07 -35.73
C GLU A 450 88.26 85.26 -36.43
N ILE A 451 86.95 85.41 -36.20
CA ILE A 451 86.13 86.52 -36.70
C ILE A 451 86.47 87.83 -35.97
N LYS A 452 86.82 87.78 -34.68
CA LYS A 452 87.14 88.98 -33.87
C LYS A 452 88.53 89.54 -34.13
N SER A 453 89.52 88.70 -34.46
CA SER A 453 90.92 89.13 -34.60
C SER A 453 91.09 90.27 -35.62
N LYS A 454 90.38 90.19 -36.75
CA LYS A 454 90.40 91.14 -37.88
C LYS A 454 89.82 92.53 -37.57
N ILE A 455 89.27 92.76 -36.38
CA ILE A 455 88.67 94.04 -35.97
C ILE A 455 89.66 94.89 -35.14
N VAL A 456 90.63 94.26 -34.46
CA VAL A 456 91.55 94.94 -33.53
C VAL A 456 92.76 95.57 -34.24
N GLU A 457 93.06 95.12 -35.47
CA GLU A 457 94.19 95.52 -36.31
C GLU A 457 94.15 96.99 -36.79
N LEU A 458 93.11 97.77 -36.43
CA LEU A 458 92.78 99.07 -37.01
C LEU A 458 92.95 100.31 -36.11
N CYS A 459 93.15 100.16 -34.79
CA CYS A 459 92.74 101.24 -33.84
C CYS A 459 93.72 101.66 -32.72
N SER A 460 95.04 101.43 -32.79
CA SER A 460 95.98 101.93 -31.75
C SER A 460 97.38 102.31 -32.26
N PHE A 461 97.42 103.31 -33.15
CA PHE A 461 98.65 103.98 -33.59
C PHE A 461 98.85 105.26 -32.74
N LEU A 462 100.09 105.59 -32.34
CA LEU A 462 100.52 106.80 -31.59
C LEU A 462 100.09 106.83 -30.09
N GLU A 463 100.90 107.21 -29.08
CA GLU A 463 102.03 108.16 -28.91
C GLU A 463 101.63 109.65 -28.98
N GLY A 464 102.20 110.63 -28.24
CA GLY A 464 103.21 110.61 -27.17
C GLY A 464 103.90 111.99 -26.99
N SER A 465 104.80 112.14 -26.01
CA SER A 465 105.77 113.27 -25.81
C SER A 465 105.30 114.61 -25.18
N ASP A 466 106.26 115.53 -24.99
CA ASP A 466 106.33 116.53 -23.91
C ASP A 466 106.59 117.99 -24.37
N ASP A 467 106.53 118.89 -23.38
CA ASP A 467 107.34 120.10 -23.17
C ASP A 467 106.91 121.48 -23.73
N THR A 468 105.99 122.07 -22.97
CA THR A 468 106.04 123.43 -22.41
C THR A 468 106.90 124.54 -23.07
N LYS A 469 106.23 125.59 -23.54
CA LYS A 469 106.21 126.95 -22.90
C LYS A 469 105.76 128.07 -23.83
N ALA A 470 105.99 127.96 -25.15
CA ALA A 470 105.07 128.58 -26.13
C ALA A 470 103.65 128.00 -25.96
N SER A 471 103.62 126.74 -25.52
CA SER A 471 102.48 126.10 -24.92
C SER A 471 101.83 126.87 -23.75
N TYR A 472 102.39 127.91 -23.11
CA TYR A 472 101.69 128.57 -21.97
C TYR A 472 100.55 129.50 -22.42
N ASP A 473 100.75 130.31 -23.46
CA ASP A 473 99.69 131.19 -24.00
C ASP A 473 98.71 130.39 -24.87
N ILE A 474 99.22 129.38 -25.58
CA ILE A 474 98.38 128.34 -26.18
C ILE A 474 97.60 127.61 -25.08
N LEU A 475 98.20 127.30 -23.92
CA LEU A 475 97.52 126.71 -22.76
C LEU A 475 96.52 127.65 -22.09
N ASP A 476 96.49 128.97 -22.31
CA ASP A 476 95.38 129.78 -21.80
C ASP A 476 94.20 129.80 -22.79
N ILE A 477 94.47 129.84 -24.10
CA ILE A 477 93.42 129.63 -25.12
C ILE A 477 92.86 128.20 -24.99
N GLU A 478 93.73 127.20 -24.88
CA GLU A 478 93.38 125.81 -24.60
C GLU A 478 92.82 125.65 -23.18
N ASN A 479 93.27 126.35 -22.13
CA ASN A 479 92.56 126.27 -20.83
C ASN A 479 91.15 126.82 -20.96
N ASN A 480 90.91 127.84 -21.78
CA ASN A 480 89.58 128.42 -21.94
C ASN A 480 88.71 127.62 -22.95
N ALA A 481 89.33 126.83 -23.84
CA ALA A 481 88.67 125.78 -24.63
C ALA A 481 88.39 124.54 -23.76
N LEU A 482 89.40 123.96 -23.12
CA LEU A 482 89.32 122.86 -22.14
C LEU A 482 88.43 123.20 -20.95
N LYS A 483 88.26 124.46 -20.51
CA LYS A 483 87.23 124.82 -19.52
C LYS A 483 85.82 124.71 -20.11
N LYS A 484 85.62 125.06 -21.38
CA LYS A 484 84.34 124.82 -22.07
C LYS A 484 84.12 123.34 -22.33
N GLU A 485 85.14 122.60 -22.73
CA GLU A 485 85.06 121.15 -22.93
C GLU A 485 84.85 120.43 -21.59
N LEU A 486 85.54 120.82 -20.52
CA LEU A 486 85.35 120.31 -19.16
C LEU A 486 83.98 120.70 -18.61
N GLU A 487 83.44 121.88 -18.94
CA GLU A 487 82.05 122.24 -18.61
C GLU A 487 81.05 121.43 -19.46
N THR A 488 81.31 121.11 -20.73
CA THR A 488 80.46 120.19 -21.51
C THR A 488 80.59 118.73 -21.07
N ILE A 489 81.78 118.29 -20.65
CA ILE A 489 82.06 116.97 -20.06
C ILE A 489 81.43 116.87 -18.68
N LYS A 490 81.41 117.96 -17.90
CA LYS A 490 80.69 118.07 -16.63
C LYS A 490 79.19 118.03 -16.84
N ASN A 491 78.64 118.77 -17.81
CA ASN A 491 77.23 118.67 -18.18
C ASN A 491 76.87 117.27 -18.74
N LEU A 492 77.77 116.61 -19.49
CA LEU A 492 77.62 115.22 -19.92
C LEU A 492 77.71 114.24 -18.75
N HIS A 493 78.59 114.47 -17.78
CA HIS A 493 78.72 113.65 -16.58
C HIS A 493 77.50 113.85 -15.66
N GLU A 494 76.95 115.06 -15.58
CA GLU A 494 75.75 115.38 -14.81
C GLU A 494 74.51 114.76 -15.48
N ASN A 495 74.38 114.86 -16.81
CA ASN A 495 73.37 114.12 -17.58
C ASN A 495 73.53 112.59 -17.46
N ASN A 496 74.75 112.06 -17.51
CA ASN A 496 75.02 110.63 -17.33
C ASN A 496 74.77 110.19 -15.88
N ALA A 497 75.03 111.03 -14.87
CA ALA A 497 74.71 110.76 -13.49
C ALA A 497 73.19 110.76 -13.27
N GLN A 498 72.46 111.73 -13.84
CA GLN A 498 71.01 111.73 -13.87
C GLN A 498 70.48 110.47 -14.57
N HIS A 499 71.03 110.10 -15.73
CA HIS A 499 70.60 108.89 -16.43
C HIS A 499 70.92 107.61 -15.64
N MET A 500 72.07 107.52 -14.98
CA MET A 500 72.37 106.44 -14.04
C MET A 500 71.40 106.42 -12.86
N THR A 501 70.97 107.56 -12.31
CA THR A 501 69.92 107.58 -11.27
C THR A 501 68.54 107.15 -11.80
N THR A 502 68.20 107.46 -13.06
CA THR A 502 66.98 106.91 -13.67
C THR A 502 67.07 105.40 -13.85
N LEU A 503 68.24 104.89 -14.30
CA LEU A 503 68.47 103.46 -14.48
C LEU A 503 68.53 102.71 -13.15
N THR A 504 69.06 103.27 -12.06
CA THR A 504 69.02 102.62 -10.75
C THR A 504 67.60 102.60 -10.16
N GLU A 505 66.82 103.65 -10.37
CA GLU A 505 65.40 103.69 -9.96
C GLU A 505 64.51 102.77 -10.80
N GLU A 506 64.78 102.61 -12.11
CA GLU A 506 64.14 101.62 -12.97
C GLU A 506 64.53 100.19 -12.57
N ASN A 507 65.81 99.91 -12.32
CA ASN A 507 66.24 98.63 -11.78
C ASN A 507 65.57 98.34 -10.42
N ARG A 508 65.47 99.34 -9.52
CA ARG A 508 64.77 99.18 -8.23
C ARG A 508 63.29 98.81 -8.41
N LYS A 509 62.60 99.43 -9.37
CA LYS A 509 61.21 99.08 -9.74
C LYS A 509 61.12 97.66 -10.31
N LEU A 510 62.05 97.27 -11.17
CA LEU A 510 62.11 95.90 -11.72
C LEU A 510 62.40 94.87 -10.63
N THR A 511 63.28 95.14 -9.67
CA THR A 511 63.53 94.25 -8.52
C THR A 511 62.30 94.12 -7.63
N MET A 512 61.56 95.21 -7.37
CA MET A 512 60.28 95.12 -6.65
C MET A 512 59.27 94.27 -7.41
N LEU A 513 59.10 94.51 -8.71
CA LEU A 513 58.17 93.75 -9.57
C LEU A 513 58.54 92.27 -9.67
N ILE A 514 59.83 91.92 -9.68
CA ILE A 514 60.30 90.53 -9.60
C ILE A 514 59.88 89.91 -8.25
N GLY A 515 60.08 90.61 -7.12
CA GLY A 515 59.64 90.14 -5.80
C GLY A 515 58.11 89.96 -5.69
N ASP A 516 57.33 90.83 -6.33
CA ASP A 516 55.88 90.69 -6.44
C ASP A 516 55.49 89.42 -7.24
N TYR A 517 56.20 89.13 -8.34
CA TYR A 517 55.99 87.90 -9.13
C TYR A 517 56.48 86.64 -8.41
N GLU A 518 57.62 86.67 -7.71
CA GLU A 518 58.11 85.57 -6.89
C GLU A 518 57.10 85.23 -5.78
N SER A 519 56.61 86.25 -5.06
CA SER A 519 55.55 86.08 -4.05
C SER A 519 54.27 85.45 -4.64
N LYS A 520 53.90 85.85 -5.86
CA LYS A 520 52.75 85.28 -6.57
C LYS A 520 52.99 83.84 -7.04
N ILE A 521 54.23 83.47 -7.39
CA ILE A 521 54.60 82.09 -7.72
C ILE A 521 54.48 81.22 -6.47
N THR A 522 55.01 81.66 -5.32
CA THR A 522 54.90 80.90 -4.06
C THR A 522 53.45 80.64 -3.65
N LEU A 523 52.57 81.65 -3.78
CA LEU A 523 51.13 81.47 -3.53
C LEU A 523 50.49 80.43 -4.48
N LEU A 524 50.87 80.42 -5.76
CA LEU A 524 50.38 79.42 -6.72
C LEU A 524 50.96 78.02 -6.45
N GLU A 525 52.19 77.91 -5.95
CA GLU A 525 52.79 76.64 -5.51
C GLU A 525 52.06 76.09 -4.27
N GLU A 526 51.70 76.95 -3.32
CA GLU A 526 50.88 76.60 -2.15
C GLU A 526 49.46 76.15 -2.55
N GLU A 527 48.80 76.86 -3.48
CA GLU A 527 47.50 76.46 -4.05
C GLU A 527 47.58 75.09 -4.75
N VAL A 528 48.62 74.85 -5.56
CA VAL A 528 48.84 73.55 -6.23
C VAL A 528 49.13 72.44 -5.23
N GLN A 529 49.89 72.71 -4.16
CA GLN A 529 50.14 71.73 -3.10
C GLN A 529 48.87 71.41 -2.30
N SER A 530 48.00 72.41 -2.05
CA SER A 530 46.68 72.21 -1.45
C SER A 530 45.77 71.36 -2.34
N LEU A 531 45.65 71.70 -3.63
CA LEU A 531 44.87 70.94 -4.61
C LEU A 531 45.36 69.49 -4.75
N SER A 532 46.68 69.28 -4.76
CA SER A 532 47.28 67.94 -4.81
C SER A 532 46.94 67.12 -3.54
N SER A 533 46.95 67.76 -2.37
CA SER A 533 46.58 67.13 -1.10
C SER A 533 45.09 66.76 -1.06
N ASN A 534 44.22 67.64 -1.57
CA ASN A 534 42.78 67.39 -1.66
C ASN A 534 42.47 66.26 -2.66
N PHE A 535 43.16 66.22 -3.81
CA PHE A 535 43.01 65.14 -4.79
C PHE A 535 43.45 63.77 -4.23
N LEU A 536 44.53 63.74 -3.44
CA LEU A 536 44.94 62.53 -2.74
C LEU A 536 43.86 62.07 -1.74
N HIS A 537 43.33 62.99 -0.94
CA HIS A 537 42.26 62.68 0.02
C HIS A 537 41.00 62.13 -0.68
N SER A 538 40.54 62.75 -1.77
CA SER A 538 39.42 62.23 -2.57
C SER A 538 39.72 60.88 -3.23
N THR A 539 40.99 60.58 -3.53
CA THR A 539 41.41 59.27 -4.03
C THR A 539 41.31 58.20 -2.94
N ASP A 540 41.70 58.52 -1.70
CA ASP A 540 41.55 57.64 -0.54
C ASP A 540 40.07 57.40 -0.20
N GLU A 541 39.22 58.44 -0.25
CA GLU A 541 37.75 58.32 -0.08
C GLU A 541 37.13 57.40 -1.14
N LEU A 542 37.51 57.55 -2.42
CA LEU A 542 37.08 56.64 -3.49
C LEU A 542 37.58 55.20 -3.27
N GLY A 543 38.75 55.02 -2.66
CA GLY A 543 39.26 53.72 -2.22
C GLY A 543 38.41 53.07 -1.13
N ILE A 544 37.96 53.86 -0.14
CA ILE A 544 37.05 53.42 0.93
C ILE A 544 35.69 53.04 0.34
N LEU A 545 35.07 53.93 -0.45
CA LEU A 545 33.77 53.69 -1.09
C LEU A 545 33.79 52.46 -2.02
N ARG A 546 34.91 52.21 -2.70
CA ARG A 546 35.10 50.99 -3.50
C ARG A 546 35.12 49.72 -2.63
N ASN A 547 35.84 49.74 -1.52
CA ASN A 547 35.91 48.63 -0.57
C ASN A 547 34.53 48.36 0.07
N GLU A 548 33.77 49.41 0.39
CA GLU A 548 32.38 49.29 0.85
C GLU A 548 31.44 48.72 -0.21
N LYS A 549 31.57 49.14 -1.47
CA LYS A 549 30.85 48.54 -2.61
C LYS A 549 31.18 47.05 -2.78
N GLU A 550 32.44 46.67 -2.70
CA GLU A 550 32.88 45.27 -2.82
C GLU A 550 32.33 44.42 -1.65
N LYS A 551 32.31 44.95 -0.42
CA LYS A 551 31.61 44.33 0.74
C LYS A 551 30.09 44.21 0.55
N LEU A 552 29.44 45.22 -0.03
CA LEU A 552 28.00 45.18 -0.31
C LEU A 552 27.65 44.16 -1.38
N ILE A 553 28.48 44.01 -2.41
CA ILE A 553 28.33 42.96 -3.44
C ILE A 553 28.42 41.56 -2.81
N HIS A 554 29.39 41.31 -1.94
CA HIS A 554 29.48 40.03 -1.25
C HIS A 554 28.27 39.74 -0.34
N LYS A 555 27.78 40.73 0.42
CA LYS A 555 26.54 40.58 1.20
C LYS A 555 25.32 40.29 0.32
N LEU A 556 25.24 40.90 -0.86
CA LEU A 556 24.15 40.66 -1.81
C LEU A 556 24.22 39.23 -2.38
N GLN A 557 25.42 38.72 -2.66
CA GLN A 557 25.64 37.32 -3.04
C GLN A 557 25.28 36.33 -1.92
N GLU A 558 25.61 36.65 -0.65
CA GLU A 558 25.20 35.85 0.51
C GLU A 558 23.67 35.79 0.65
N VAL A 559 22.98 36.92 0.47
CA VAL A 559 21.52 37.00 0.47
C VAL A 559 20.92 36.22 -0.71
N GLU A 560 21.48 36.34 -1.91
CA GLU A 560 21.05 35.56 -3.08
C GLU A 560 21.19 34.04 -2.86
N ILE A 561 22.29 33.60 -2.25
CA ILE A 561 22.50 32.19 -1.86
C ILE A 561 21.48 31.75 -0.80
N LEU A 562 21.14 32.61 0.17
CA LEU A 562 20.11 32.32 1.18
C LEU A 562 18.70 32.24 0.57
N CYS A 563 18.34 33.17 -0.33
CA CYS A 563 17.08 33.14 -1.06
C CYS A 563 16.95 31.88 -1.92
N ASN A 564 18.00 31.49 -2.65
CA ASN A 564 18.01 30.26 -3.44
C ASN A 564 17.90 28.99 -2.57
N ARG A 565 18.53 28.96 -1.38
CA ARG A 565 18.35 27.87 -0.41
C ARG A 565 16.92 27.81 0.14
N LEU A 566 16.32 28.96 0.45
CA LEU A 566 14.95 29.05 0.94
C LEU A 566 13.94 28.60 -0.12
N GLN A 567 14.11 29.02 -1.38
CA GLN A 567 13.29 28.59 -2.51
C GLN A 567 13.35 27.07 -2.72
N ASN A 568 14.56 26.49 -2.73
CA ASN A 568 14.75 25.05 -2.82
C ASN A 568 14.10 24.28 -1.65
N GLY A 569 14.06 24.88 -0.44
CA GLY A 569 13.31 24.34 0.70
C GLY A 569 11.79 24.38 0.47
N ILE A 570 11.26 25.52 0.04
CA ILE A 570 9.83 25.70 -0.28
C ILE A 570 9.37 24.72 -1.35
N ASP A 571 10.15 24.53 -2.42
CA ASP A 571 9.80 23.57 -3.48
C ASP A 571 9.95 22.10 -3.03
N HIS A 572 10.86 21.79 -2.09
CA HIS A 572 10.90 20.48 -1.43
C HIS A 572 9.64 20.23 -0.60
N ASP A 573 9.28 21.15 0.30
CA ASP A 573 8.13 21.02 1.19
C ASP A 573 6.81 20.95 0.40
N LYS A 574 6.70 21.72 -0.69
CA LYS A 574 5.59 21.67 -1.65
C LYS A 574 5.49 20.31 -2.35
N SER A 575 6.63 19.70 -2.70
CA SER A 575 6.67 18.34 -3.25
C SER A 575 6.23 17.29 -2.23
N GLN A 576 6.70 17.38 -0.99
CA GLN A 576 6.27 16.51 0.12
C GLN A 576 4.77 16.67 0.41
N TYR A 577 4.24 17.90 0.36
CA TYR A 577 2.82 18.18 0.54
C TYR A 577 1.96 17.53 -0.54
N LEU A 578 2.38 17.57 -1.81
CA LEU A 578 1.69 16.87 -2.91
C LEU A 578 1.69 15.34 -2.69
N ILE A 579 2.84 14.77 -2.31
CA ILE A 579 2.95 13.33 -1.97
C ILE A 579 2.05 12.95 -0.78
N ALA A 580 1.90 13.83 0.21
CA ALA A 580 0.99 13.64 1.34
C ALA A 580 -0.48 13.73 0.92
N LEU A 581 -0.83 14.66 0.01
CA LEU A 581 -2.17 14.82 -0.53
C LEU A 581 -2.62 13.61 -1.35
N ASP A 582 -1.75 13.07 -2.22
CA ASP A 582 -2.02 11.85 -2.98
C ASP A 582 -2.22 10.63 -2.05
N LYS A 583 -1.41 10.52 -0.99
CA LYS A 583 -1.60 9.48 0.05
C LYS A 583 -2.93 9.63 0.80
N MET A 584 -3.33 10.86 1.15
CA MET A 584 -4.64 11.11 1.76
C MET A 584 -5.79 10.71 0.83
N LYS A 585 -5.65 10.96 -0.48
CA LYS A 585 -6.65 10.56 -1.47
C LYS A 585 -6.78 9.04 -1.57
N LEU A 586 -5.66 8.32 -1.65
CA LEU A 586 -5.65 6.84 -1.65
C LEU A 586 -6.31 6.26 -0.39
N LEU A 587 -6.05 6.84 0.79
CA LEU A 587 -6.69 6.43 2.05
C LEU A 587 -8.20 6.71 2.08
N GLU A 588 -8.67 7.78 1.44
CA GLU A 588 -10.10 8.07 1.32
C GLU A 588 -10.80 7.13 0.33
N ASP A 589 -10.14 6.77 -0.78
CA ASP A 589 -10.63 5.78 -1.75
C ASP A 589 -10.66 4.35 -1.14
N GLU A 590 -9.67 4.00 -0.32
CA GLU A 590 -9.66 2.77 0.48
C GLU A 590 -10.80 2.77 1.52
N LYS A 591 -10.96 3.86 2.28
CA LYS A 591 -12.04 4.06 3.25
C LYS A 591 -13.43 3.93 2.62
N GLN A 592 -13.65 4.50 1.43
CA GLN A 592 -14.89 4.31 0.67
C GLN A 592 -15.10 2.86 0.24
N THR A 593 -14.03 2.15 -0.12
CA THR A 593 -14.07 0.74 -0.52
C THR A 593 -14.39 -0.17 0.66
N LEU A 594 -13.78 0.08 1.82
CA LEU A 594 -14.08 -0.60 3.08
C LEU A 594 -15.51 -0.33 3.55
N HIS A 595 -16.01 0.91 3.42
CA HIS A 595 -17.40 1.23 3.75
C HIS A 595 -18.41 0.52 2.83
N LYS A 596 -18.14 0.45 1.50
CA LYS A 596 -18.94 -0.36 0.58
C LYS A 596 -18.94 -1.85 0.95
N ARG A 597 -17.79 -2.39 1.39
CA ARG A 597 -17.68 -3.78 1.87
C ARG A 597 -18.46 -4.01 3.17
N LEU A 598 -18.40 -3.07 4.12
CA LEU A 598 -19.18 -3.14 5.36
C LEU A 598 -20.69 -3.16 5.07
N ASN A 599 -21.18 -2.23 4.27
CA ASN A 599 -22.61 -2.13 3.93
C ASN A 599 -23.13 -3.36 3.15
N ASN A 600 -22.23 -4.13 2.50
CA ASN A 600 -22.58 -5.40 1.88
C ASN A 600 -22.62 -6.56 2.91
N LEU A 601 -21.65 -6.62 3.82
CA LEU A 601 -21.64 -7.59 4.94
C LEU A 601 -22.82 -7.38 5.89
N GLU A 602 -23.25 -6.14 6.12
CA GLU A 602 -24.45 -5.83 6.92
C GLU A 602 -25.72 -6.41 6.28
N LYS A 603 -25.87 -6.28 4.95
CA LYS A 603 -26.99 -6.88 4.19
C LYS A 603 -26.93 -8.41 4.17
N GLU A 604 -25.74 -8.98 4.02
CA GLU A 604 -25.53 -10.43 4.08
C GLU A 604 -25.93 -10.97 5.46
N ASN A 605 -25.53 -10.28 6.53
CA ASN A 605 -25.90 -10.63 7.91
C ASN A 605 -27.41 -10.44 8.18
N GLU A 606 -28.05 -9.42 7.59
CA GLU A 606 -29.51 -9.23 7.64
C GLU A 606 -30.25 -10.38 6.93
N LEU A 607 -29.78 -10.81 5.76
CA LEU A 607 -30.33 -11.98 5.04
C LEU A 607 -30.14 -13.28 5.82
N LEU A 608 -28.96 -13.51 6.40
CA LEU A 608 -28.66 -14.68 7.25
C LEU A 608 -29.53 -14.68 8.52
N ASN A 609 -29.81 -13.52 9.10
CA ASN A 609 -30.69 -13.40 10.26
C ASN A 609 -32.17 -13.69 9.89
N ILE A 610 -32.62 -13.24 8.71
CA ILE A 610 -33.93 -13.60 8.16
C ILE A 610 -34.05 -15.12 7.90
N GLU A 611 -32.98 -15.76 7.42
CA GLU A 611 -32.93 -17.21 7.22
C GLU A 611 -32.90 -17.99 8.54
N ALA A 612 -32.11 -17.53 9.52
CA ALA A 612 -32.10 -18.10 10.87
C ALA A 612 -33.48 -18.02 11.55
N GLU A 613 -34.22 -16.93 11.36
CA GLU A 613 -35.57 -16.81 11.92
C GLU A 613 -36.58 -17.74 11.22
N LYS A 614 -36.48 -17.94 9.90
CA LYS A 614 -37.25 -18.97 9.18
C LYS A 614 -36.96 -20.38 9.73
N LEU A 615 -35.69 -20.70 9.95
CA LEU A 615 -35.28 -22.00 10.51
C LEU A 615 -35.80 -22.21 11.95
N LYS A 616 -35.84 -21.15 12.78
CA LYS A 616 -36.49 -21.23 14.11
C LYS A 616 -37.99 -21.53 14.02
N VAL A 617 -38.70 -20.96 13.05
CA VAL A 617 -40.12 -21.26 12.82
C VAL A 617 -40.29 -22.72 12.40
N ILE A 618 -39.50 -23.19 11.43
CA ILE A 618 -39.52 -24.60 10.98
C ILE A 618 -39.26 -25.55 12.15
N HIS A 619 -38.19 -25.34 12.92
CA HIS A 619 -37.87 -26.19 14.08
C HIS A 619 -38.93 -26.15 15.18
N LYS A 620 -39.67 -25.04 15.33
CA LYS A 620 -40.80 -24.94 16.28
C LYS A 620 -41.98 -25.78 15.82
N ASP A 621 -42.28 -25.78 14.51
CA ASP A 621 -43.36 -26.59 13.93
C ASP A 621 -42.98 -28.08 13.89
N GLU A 622 -41.71 -28.41 13.63
CA GLU A 622 -41.16 -29.77 13.78
C GLU A 622 -41.25 -30.27 15.23
N ALA A 623 -40.90 -29.45 16.22
CA ALA A 623 -41.02 -29.80 17.63
C ALA A 623 -42.49 -30.05 18.03
N ALA A 624 -43.42 -29.22 17.56
CA ALA A 624 -44.85 -29.43 17.78
C ALA A 624 -45.35 -30.74 17.11
N CYS A 625 -44.83 -31.09 15.94
CA CYS A 625 -45.12 -32.37 15.29
C CYS A 625 -44.57 -33.58 16.08
N ILE A 626 -43.34 -33.48 16.60
CA ILE A 626 -42.72 -34.49 17.48
C ILE A 626 -43.54 -34.68 18.76
N ASP A 627 -44.07 -33.59 19.36
CA ASP A 627 -44.96 -33.66 20.53
C ASP A 627 -46.31 -34.33 20.24
N VAL A 628 -46.83 -34.24 19.01
CA VAL A 628 -48.03 -34.99 18.57
C VAL A 628 -47.69 -36.48 18.41
N LEU A 629 -46.62 -36.80 17.67
CA LEU A 629 -46.17 -38.18 17.45
C LEU A 629 -45.82 -38.90 18.77
N ASN A 630 -45.28 -38.20 19.76
CA ASN A 630 -45.02 -38.76 21.09
C ASN A 630 -46.32 -39.10 21.85
N LYS A 631 -47.39 -38.29 21.70
CA LYS A 631 -48.70 -38.58 22.30
C LYS A 631 -49.39 -39.75 21.61
N GLU A 632 -49.32 -39.83 20.28
CA GLU A 632 -49.82 -40.98 19.53
C GLU A 632 -49.08 -42.27 19.92
N LYS A 633 -47.75 -42.22 20.00
CA LYS A 633 -46.91 -43.32 20.48
C LYS A 633 -47.27 -43.74 21.91
N GLN A 634 -47.56 -42.79 22.82
CA GLN A 634 -48.02 -43.11 24.16
C GLN A 634 -49.37 -43.85 24.12
N SER A 635 -50.35 -43.35 23.37
CA SER A 635 -51.67 -44.00 23.24
C SER A 635 -51.60 -45.38 22.58
N ILE A 636 -50.65 -45.59 21.66
CA ILE A 636 -50.37 -46.92 21.08
C ILE A 636 -49.76 -47.84 22.13
N ASN A 637 -48.78 -47.38 22.91
CA ASN A 637 -48.18 -48.18 24.00
C ASN A 637 -49.22 -48.57 25.06
N GLU A 638 -50.12 -47.65 25.44
CA GLU A 638 -51.21 -47.93 26.39
C GLU A 638 -52.13 -49.05 25.87
N LYS A 639 -52.48 -49.04 24.58
CA LYS A 639 -53.24 -50.11 23.93
C LYS A 639 -52.46 -51.42 23.81
N VAL A 640 -51.14 -51.38 23.58
CA VAL A 640 -50.30 -52.59 23.58
C VAL A 640 -50.33 -53.26 24.94
N VAL A 641 -50.20 -52.51 26.03
CA VAL A 641 -50.30 -53.05 27.40
C VAL A 641 -51.69 -53.61 27.69
N GLU A 642 -52.76 -52.96 27.22
CA GLU A 642 -54.13 -53.49 27.31
C GLU A 642 -54.28 -54.83 26.56
N TYR A 643 -53.74 -54.94 25.34
CA TYR A 643 -53.74 -56.19 24.59
C TYR A 643 -52.85 -57.27 25.22
N GLU A 644 -51.69 -56.93 25.80
CA GLU A 644 -50.87 -57.87 26.55
C GLU A 644 -51.64 -58.45 27.75
N ILE A 645 -52.38 -57.63 28.50
CA ILE A 645 -53.23 -58.10 29.61
C ILE A 645 -54.33 -59.05 29.11
N ILE A 646 -54.95 -58.75 27.96
CA ILE A 646 -55.96 -59.61 27.34
C ILE A 646 -55.34 -60.95 26.87
N ILE A 647 -54.17 -60.92 26.24
CA ILE A 647 -53.44 -62.12 25.78
C ILE A 647 -53.06 -63.00 26.96
N ASN A 648 -52.45 -62.47 28.01
CA ASN A 648 -52.10 -63.22 29.23
C ASN A 648 -53.33 -63.91 29.85
N LYS A 649 -54.49 -63.24 29.85
CA LYS A 649 -55.75 -63.81 30.35
C LYS A 649 -56.28 -64.93 29.47
N LEU A 650 -56.19 -64.81 28.14
CA LEU A 650 -56.56 -65.87 27.21
C LEU A 650 -55.61 -67.07 27.29
N GLU A 651 -54.30 -66.83 27.45
CA GLU A 651 -53.31 -67.89 27.67
C GLU A 651 -53.57 -68.65 28.97
N GLN A 652 -53.93 -67.97 30.06
CA GLN A 652 -54.36 -68.62 31.30
C GLN A 652 -55.59 -69.52 31.06
N GLN A 653 -56.62 -69.03 30.37
CA GLN A 653 -57.82 -69.83 30.06
C GLN A 653 -57.49 -71.04 29.16
N ILE A 654 -56.55 -70.90 28.22
CA ILE A 654 -56.05 -72.03 27.40
C ILE A 654 -55.30 -73.04 28.27
N GLN A 655 -54.50 -72.61 29.25
CA GLN A 655 -53.84 -73.51 30.20
C GLN A 655 -54.86 -74.24 31.09
N GLU A 656 -55.88 -73.55 31.62
CA GLU A 656 -56.96 -74.15 32.42
C GLU A 656 -57.72 -75.22 31.64
N LEU A 657 -58.16 -74.90 30.41
CA LEU A 657 -58.80 -75.85 29.50
C LEU A 657 -57.88 -77.01 29.10
N SER A 658 -56.56 -76.76 28.99
CA SER A 658 -55.59 -77.82 28.71
C SER A 658 -55.44 -78.80 29.88
N HIS A 659 -55.47 -78.32 31.12
CA HIS A 659 -55.46 -79.18 32.31
C HIS A 659 -56.76 -79.97 32.47
N GLU A 660 -57.91 -79.37 32.16
CA GLU A 660 -59.18 -80.09 32.13
C GLU A 660 -59.18 -81.21 31.07
N ASN A 661 -58.69 -80.92 29.86
CA ASN A 661 -58.57 -81.92 28.80
C ASN A 661 -57.60 -83.06 29.16
N THR A 662 -56.49 -82.81 29.86
CA THR A 662 -55.63 -83.90 30.35
C THR A 662 -56.31 -84.71 31.45
N ALA A 663 -56.99 -84.08 32.41
CA ALA A 663 -57.73 -84.79 33.44
C ALA A 663 -58.86 -85.70 32.88
N LEU A 664 -59.62 -85.20 31.90
CA LEU A 664 -60.65 -85.99 31.20
C LEU A 664 -60.05 -87.14 30.39
N LYS A 665 -58.87 -86.95 29.79
CA LYS A 665 -58.14 -88.00 29.06
C LYS A 665 -57.57 -89.07 30.00
N ASP A 666 -57.06 -88.69 31.16
CA ASP A 666 -56.58 -89.61 32.19
C ASP A 666 -57.75 -90.38 32.82
N GLN A 667 -58.89 -89.73 33.04
CA GLN A 667 -60.14 -90.40 33.42
C GLN A 667 -60.60 -91.40 32.34
N SER A 668 -60.59 -91.00 31.06
CA SER A 668 -60.98 -91.87 29.94
C SER A 668 -60.05 -93.07 29.77
N THR A 669 -58.74 -92.92 29.97
CA THR A 669 -57.78 -94.04 29.90
C THR A 669 -57.86 -94.94 31.12
N SER A 670 -58.14 -94.39 32.32
CA SER A 670 -58.46 -95.16 33.52
C SER A 670 -59.73 -96.02 33.33
N ILE A 671 -60.79 -95.45 32.74
CA ILE A 671 -62.01 -96.18 32.36
C ILE A 671 -61.69 -97.28 31.34
N ALA A 672 -60.94 -96.97 30.28
CA ALA A 672 -60.57 -97.95 29.25
C ALA A 672 -59.73 -99.13 29.82
N ASN A 673 -58.78 -98.84 30.72
CA ASN A 673 -58.01 -99.87 31.43
C ASN A 673 -58.91 -100.73 32.33
N ARG A 674 -59.90 -100.14 33.01
CA ARG A 674 -60.85 -100.87 33.85
C ARG A 674 -61.80 -101.75 33.03
N VAL A 675 -62.29 -101.26 31.88
CA VAL A 675 -63.05 -102.07 30.91
C VAL A 675 -62.20 -103.25 30.43
N LYS A 676 -60.95 -103.01 30.04
CA LYS A 676 -60.03 -104.07 29.60
C LYS A 676 -59.71 -105.11 30.69
N SER A 677 -59.70 -104.72 31.95
CA SER A 677 -59.59 -105.66 33.08
C SER A 677 -60.83 -106.54 33.19
N LEU A 678 -62.03 -105.96 33.04
CA LEU A 678 -63.30 -106.70 33.04
C LEU A 678 -63.43 -107.62 31.81
N GLU A 679 -62.92 -107.21 30.65
CA GLU A 679 -62.84 -108.07 29.45
C GLU A 679 -61.96 -109.30 29.69
N LEU A 680 -60.83 -109.15 30.41
CA LEU A 680 -59.97 -110.26 30.79
C LEU A 680 -60.65 -111.18 31.83
N GLU A 681 -61.30 -110.64 32.86
CA GLU A 681 -62.08 -111.45 33.83
C GLU A 681 -63.21 -112.22 33.13
N ILE A 682 -63.92 -111.60 32.17
CA ILE A 682 -64.95 -112.25 31.37
C ILE A 682 -64.37 -113.38 30.51
N GLU A 683 -63.16 -113.21 29.95
CA GLU A 683 -62.51 -114.25 29.14
C GLU A 683 -61.95 -115.40 30.00
N GLU A 684 -61.47 -115.13 31.21
CA GLU A 684 -61.15 -116.17 32.20
C GLU A 684 -62.41 -116.94 32.66
N ILE A 685 -63.53 -116.25 32.88
CA ILE A 685 -64.82 -116.88 33.19
C ILE A 685 -65.31 -117.73 32.02
N ARG A 686 -65.21 -117.25 30.77
CA ARG A 686 -65.54 -118.03 29.56
C ARG A 686 -64.67 -119.27 29.43
N LYS A 687 -63.36 -119.15 29.68
CA LYS A 687 -62.43 -120.27 29.64
C LYS A 687 -62.75 -121.29 30.74
N SER A 688 -63.02 -120.83 31.97
CA SER A 688 -63.47 -121.70 33.05
C SER A 688 -64.81 -122.37 32.73
N HIS A 689 -65.74 -121.69 32.07
CA HIS A 689 -67.00 -122.28 31.61
C HIS A 689 -66.75 -123.33 30.52
N PHE A 690 -65.82 -123.10 29.59
CA PHE A 690 -65.42 -124.09 28.59
C PHE A 690 -64.77 -125.32 29.23
N ASP A 691 -63.87 -125.14 30.20
CA ASP A 691 -63.25 -126.25 30.94
C ASP A 691 -64.31 -127.05 31.74
N ILE A 692 -65.32 -126.37 32.30
CA ILE A 692 -66.49 -126.99 32.96
C ILE A 692 -67.38 -127.72 31.95
N GLU A 693 -67.59 -127.17 30.75
CA GLU A 693 -68.38 -127.81 29.66
C GLU A 693 -67.70 -129.10 29.19
N VAL A 694 -66.37 -129.09 29.04
CA VAL A 694 -65.56 -130.27 28.67
C VAL A 694 -65.60 -131.34 29.76
N GLU A 695 -65.46 -130.98 31.04
CA GLU A 695 -65.56 -131.96 32.13
C GLU A 695 -67.01 -132.45 32.32
N LYS A 696 -68.02 -131.62 32.06
CA LYS A 696 -69.44 -132.02 31.97
C LYS A 696 -69.66 -133.06 30.88
N ASP A 697 -69.14 -132.85 29.67
CA ASP A 697 -69.32 -133.81 28.57
C ASP A 697 -68.55 -135.12 28.81
N ARG A 698 -67.38 -135.03 29.45
CA ARG A 698 -66.65 -136.20 29.96
C ARG A 698 -67.45 -136.96 31.03
N LEU A 699 -68.07 -136.25 31.97
CA LEU A 699 -68.94 -136.85 32.99
C LEU A 699 -70.20 -137.46 32.35
N ASN A 700 -70.79 -136.83 31.34
CA ASN A 700 -71.91 -137.39 30.58
C ASN A 700 -71.52 -138.71 29.90
N SER A 701 -70.35 -138.77 29.25
CA SER A 701 -69.82 -140.01 28.67
C SER A 701 -69.56 -141.10 29.73
N LEU A 702 -69.05 -140.72 30.91
CA LEU A 702 -68.87 -141.66 32.04
C LEU A 702 -70.21 -142.16 32.61
N ILE A 703 -71.25 -141.33 32.58
CA ILE A 703 -72.62 -141.68 32.98
C ILE A 703 -73.26 -142.62 31.95
N GLU A 704 -73.05 -142.37 30.66
CA GLU A 704 -73.53 -143.21 29.55
C GLU A 704 -72.94 -144.64 29.63
N ASP A 705 -71.63 -144.77 29.87
CA ASP A 705 -70.97 -146.06 30.10
C ASP A 705 -71.53 -146.81 31.33
N MET A 706 -71.94 -146.10 32.38
CA MET A 706 -72.42 -146.71 33.63
C MET A 706 -73.91 -147.10 33.64
N GLN A 707 -74.73 -146.57 32.73
CA GLN A 707 -76.20 -146.74 32.79
C GLN A 707 -76.75 -148.00 32.10
N ASN A 708 -75.93 -149.03 31.93
CA ASN A 708 -76.35 -150.39 31.53
C ASN A 708 -77.12 -151.16 32.65
N LYS A 709 -78.16 -150.55 33.26
CA LYS A 709 -79.15 -151.20 34.17
C LYS A 709 -80.34 -150.29 34.54
N LYS A 710 -81.56 -150.83 34.36
CA LYS A 710 -82.89 -150.40 34.88
C LYS A 710 -83.49 -149.07 34.40
N GLU A 711 -84.57 -149.21 33.61
CA GLU A 711 -85.96 -148.70 33.77
C GLU A 711 -86.29 -147.25 34.25
N PRO A 712 -87.46 -146.68 33.86
CA PRO A 712 -87.59 -145.25 33.54
C PRO A 712 -88.56 -144.46 34.46
N ILE A 713 -89.16 -143.36 33.93
CA ILE A 713 -90.09 -142.33 34.51
C ILE A 713 -89.36 -141.02 34.90
N SER A 714 -89.88 -139.78 34.79
CA SER A 714 -90.68 -139.02 33.78
C SER A 714 -91.10 -137.63 34.35
N LEU A 715 -91.16 -136.60 33.49
CA LEU A 715 -92.01 -135.38 33.58
C LEU A 715 -91.75 -134.19 34.56
N SER A 716 -92.14 -133.00 34.08
CA SER A 716 -92.62 -131.77 34.80
C SER A 716 -91.56 -130.87 35.48
N SER A 717 -91.44 -129.56 35.16
CA SER A 717 -92.25 -128.36 35.55
C SER A 717 -91.70 -127.67 36.84
N GLU A 718 -91.89 -126.39 37.19
CA GLU A 718 -92.62 -125.24 36.62
C GLU A 718 -92.20 -123.90 37.31
N ASN A 719 -92.39 -122.74 36.65
CA ASN A 719 -92.84 -121.43 37.20
C ASN A 719 -92.11 -120.64 38.34
N LYS A 720 -92.27 -119.28 38.27
CA LYS A 720 -92.37 -118.28 39.38
C LYS A 720 -91.12 -117.87 40.19
N ASP A 721 -91.03 -116.70 40.86
CA ASP A 721 -91.60 -115.32 40.68
C ASP A 721 -90.99 -114.36 41.76
N THR A 722 -91.38 -113.08 41.78
CA THR A 722 -91.23 -112.06 42.89
C THR A 722 -89.82 -111.58 43.33
N GLN A 723 -89.63 -110.50 44.15
CA GLN A 723 -90.22 -109.12 44.27
C GLN A 723 -89.56 -108.36 45.46
N THR A 724 -89.46 -107.00 45.43
CA THR A 724 -89.20 -106.07 46.60
C THR A 724 -87.87 -106.25 47.38
N GLU A 725 -87.35 -105.40 48.29
CA GLU A 725 -87.60 -104.04 48.87
C GLU A 725 -86.19 -103.52 49.32
N GLU A 726 -85.75 -102.26 49.20
CA GLU A 726 -86.07 -100.96 49.86
C GLU A 726 -85.56 -100.76 51.32
N SER A 727 -85.14 -99.52 51.64
CA SER A 727 -84.68 -98.95 52.94
C SER A 727 -83.26 -99.31 53.44
N GLY A 728 -82.57 -98.49 54.26
CA GLY A 728 -82.77 -97.06 54.60
C GLY A 728 -82.21 -96.59 55.97
N LEU A 729 -81.99 -95.27 56.10
CA LEU A 729 -81.91 -94.45 57.35
C LEU A 729 -80.58 -94.47 58.18
N LYS A 730 -79.87 -93.31 58.32
CA LYS A 730 -79.84 -92.32 59.46
C LYS A 730 -78.70 -92.59 60.49
N SER A 731 -78.09 -91.62 61.19
CA SER A 731 -78.21 -90.14 61.36
C SER A 731 -76.78 -89.55 61.66
N LYS A 732 -76.47 -88.27 62.03
CA LYS A 732 -77.18 -87.25 62.84
C LYS A 732 -76.40 -85.89 62.87
N ASN A 733 -77.10 -84.74 62.88
CA ASN A 733 -76.78 -83.45 63.57
C ASN A 733 -75.45 -82.67 63.28
N ASP A 734 -75.32 -81.34 63.38
CA ASP A 734 -76.23 -80.19 63.71
C ASP A 734 -75.69 -78.84 63.14
N GLU A 735 -76.59 -77.85 62.92
CA GLU A 735 -76.48 -76.36 63.05
C GLU A 735 -75.24 -75.56 62.53
N ASN A 736 -75.25 -74.26 62.11
CA ASN A 736 -76.21 -73.15 61.82
C ASN A 736 -75.37 -72.00 61.11
N LEU A 737 -75.77 -70.79 60.63
CA LEU A 737 -76.99 -69.94 60.62
C LEU A 737 -76.90 -68.86 59.47
N PHE A 738 -78.04 -68.42 58.87
CA PHE A 738 -78.33 -67.09 58.24
C PHE A 738 -77.48 -66.56 57.02
N ASP A 739 -77.97 -65.72 56.08
CA ASP A 739 -79.26 -64.98 55.98
C ASP A 739 -79.75 -64.69 54.51
N GLU A 740 -81.03 -64.29 54.40
CA GLU A 740 -81.87 -63.62 53.34
C GLU A 740 -81.34 -63.24 51.91
N ALA A 741 -82.16 -63.13 50.82
CA ALA A 741 -83.61 -63.32 50.57
C ALA A 741 -83.91 -63.50 49.04
N SER A 742 -84.77 -64.46 48.61
CA SER A 742 -86.18 -64.33 48.10
C SER A 742 -86.41 -63.61 46.75
N THR A 743 -87.31 -63.96 45.80
CA THR A 743 -88.34 -65.01 45.49
C THR A 743 -88.85 -64.71 44.03
N THR A 744 -89.59 -65.46 43.19
CA THR A 744 -90.31 -66.78 43.06
C THR A 744 -90.53 -67.00 41.52
N LEU A 745 -90.70 -68.20 40.90
CA LEU A 745 -91.85 -69.16 40.87
C LEU A 745 -93.21 -68.50 40.51
N GLU A 746 -94.09 -69.00 39.63
CA GLU A 746 -94.20 -70.23 38.77
C GLU A 746 -94.66 -69.84 37.31
N GLN A 747 -95.22 -70.63 36.35
CA GLN A 747 -95.68 -72.03 36.22
C GLN A 747 -95.81 -72.49 34.72
N SER A 748 -96.08 -73.79 34.50
CA SER A 748 -96.80 -74.45 33.38
C SER A 748 -96.30 -74.43 31.92
N ASN A 749 -95.74 -75.57 31.50
CA ASN A 749 -95.99 -76.35 30.27
C ASN A 749 -96.04 -75.71 28.86
N ALA A 750 -94.97 -75.96 28.10
CA ALA A 750 -94.97 -76.63 26.77
C ALA A 750 -95.94 -76.17 25.66
N GLU A 751 -95.48 -75.29 24.77
CA GLU A 751 -95.25 -75.54 23.32
C GLU A 751 -94.79 -74.25 22.59
N GLU A 752 -93.50 -74.15 22.21
CA GLU A 752 -92.98 -73.59 20.93
C GLU A 752 -91.46 -73.33 21.00
N LEU A 753 -90.68 -74.12 20.26
CA LEU A 753 -89.23 -74.26 20.43
C LEU A 753 -88.42 -73.39 19.43
N LYS A 754 -88.77 -72.09 19.29
CA LYS A 754 -88.19 -71.21 18.24
C LYS A 754 -87.92 -69.73 18.60
N SER A 755 -88.19 -69.27 19.84
CA SER A 755 -88.22 -67.81 20.13
C SER A 755 -87.00 -67.21 20.88
N ASN A 756 -86.02 -68.00 21.33
CA ASN A 756 -84.91 -67.45 22.15
C ASN A 756 -83.69 -66.97 21.35
N ASP A 757 -83.26 -67.71 20.31
CA ASP A 757 -82.09 -67.30 19.51
C ASP A 757 -82.33 -65.99 18.75
N SER A 758 -83.58 -65.74 18.34
CA SER A 758 -84.01 -64.49 17.72
C SER A 758 -83.91 -63.29 18.66
N LEU A 759 -84.19 -63.44 19.95
CA LEU A 759 -84.04 -62.36 20.94
C LEU A 759 -82.57 -61.98 21.20
N SER A 760 -81.68 -62.97 21.21
CA SER A 760 -80.22 -62.75 21.28
C SER A 760 -79.69 -62.04 20.02
N LEU A 761 -80.16 -62.47 18.84
CA LEU A 761 -79.81 -61.83 17.57
C LEU A 761 -80.40 -60.42 17.43
N ILE A 762 -81.61 -60.15 17.92
CA ILE A 762 -82.18 -58.80 17.94
C ILE A 762 -81.35 -57.87 18.84
N SER A 763 -81.04 -58.28 20.07
CA SER A 763 -80.21 -57.50 20.99
C SER A 763 -78.82 -57.18 20.42
N THR A 764 -78.15 -58.16 19.80
CA THR A 764 -76.84 -57.93 19.16
C THR A 764 -76.94 -57.06 17.89
N VAL A 765 -78.02 -57.18 17.11
CA VAL A 765 -78.31 -56.28 15.97
C VAL A 765 -78.61 -54.85 16.45
N GLU A 766 -79.33 -54.66 17.56
CA GLU A 766 -79.59 -53.33 18.14
C GLU A 766 -78.30 -52.66 18.61
N ILE A 767 -77.41 -53.40 19.29
CA ILE A 767 -76.07 -52.91 19.70
C ILE A 767 -75.21 -52.55 18.49
N LEU A 768 -75.21 -53.37 17.43
CA LEU A 768 -74.49 -53.07 16.18
C LEU A 768 -75.11 -51.88 15.44
N THR A 769 -76.42 -51.71 15.50
CA THR A 769 -77.13 -50.56 14.90
C THR A 769 -76.82 -49.27 15.65
N ALA A 770 -76.71 -49.32 16.98
CA ALA A 770 -76.25 -48.20 17.80
C ALA A 770 -74.81 -47.79 17.45
N LYS A 771 -73.86 -48.75 17.39
CA LYS A 771 -72.47 -48.47 16.97
C LYS A 771 -72.37 -47.93 15.54
N ASN A 772 -73.14 -48.48 14.61
CA ASN A 772 -73.19 -47.95 13.24
C ASN A 772 -73.74 -46.51 13.19
N LYS A 773 -74.63 -46.11 14.12
CA LYS A 773 -75.06 -44.73 14.27
C LYS A 773 -73.96 -43.84 14.84
N GLU A 774 -73.23 -44.29 15.88
CA GLU A 774 -72.08 -43.57 16.43
C GLU A 774 -71.00 -43.33 15.35
N TYR A 775 -70.61 -44.37 14.60
CA TYR A 775 -69.65 -44.23 13.50
C TYR A 775 -70.16 -43.31 12.37
N MET A 776 -71.46 -43.28 12.09
CA MET A 776 -72.03 -42.33 11.12
C MET A 776 -72.01 -40.88 11.64
N GLU A 777 -72.20 -40.67 12.94
CA GLU A 777 -72.06 -39.34 13.57
C GLU A 777 -70.58 -38.91 13.58
N GLU A 778 -69.63 -39.80 13.89
CA GLU A 778 -68.19 -39.56 13.79
C GLU A 778 -67.73 -39.24 12.35
N ILE A 779 -68.19 -40.00 11.35
CA ILE A 779 -67.93 -39.75 9.93
C ILE A 779 -68.48 -38.39 9.48
N ASN A 780 -69.61 -37.94 10.03
CA ASN A 780 -70.14 -36.61 9.74
C ASN A 780 -69.31 -35.49 10.41
N VAL A 781 -68.91 -35.67 11.68
CA VAL A 781 -67.99 -34.72 12.36
C VAL A 781 -66.64 -34.62 11.61
N LEU A 782 -66.11 -35.75 11.13
CA LEU A 782 -64.89 -35.77 10.30
C LEU A 782 -65.10 -35.09 8.94
N LYS A 783 -66.26 -35.25 8.29
CA LYS A 783 -66.60 -34.49 7.07
C LYS A 783 -66.67 -32.99 7.33
N ASP A 784 -67.37 -32.55 8.37
CA ASP A 784 -67.52 -31.13 8.69
C ASP A 784 -66.17 -30.50 9.09
N SER A 785 -65.32 -31.24 9.79
CA SER A 785 -63.93 -30.84 10.07
C SER A 785 -63.10 -30.73 8.78
N ASN A 786 -63.22 -31.69 7.85
CA ASN A 786 -62.50 -31.68 6.58
C ASN A 786 -63.01 -30.58 5.62
N ILE A 787 -64.30 -30.26 5.64
CA ILE A 787 -64.90 -29.09 4.95
C ILE A 787 -64.32 -27.80 5.53
N ASN A 788 -64.23 -27.67 6.86
CA ASN A 788 -63.60 -26.51 7.50
C ASN A 788 -62.10 -26.38 7.18
N LEU A 789 -61.36 -27.49 7.11
CA LEU A 789 -59.97 -27.51 6.67
C LEU A 789 -59.83 -27.13 5.19
N SER A 790 -60.71 -27.62 4.31
CA SER A 790 -60.75 -27.26 2.90
C SER A 790 -61.04 -25.76 2.70
N ASN A 791 -62.01 -25.21 3.44
CA ASN A 791 -62.33 -23.79 3.44
C ASN A 791 -61.15 -22.94 3.92
N LYS A 792 -60.48 -23.32 5.03
CA LYS A 792 -59.27 -22.63 5.51
C LYS A 792 -58.12 -22.72 4.51
N LEU A 793 -57.91 -23.86 3.86
CA LEU A 793 -56.91 -23.99 2.80
C LEU A 793 -57.22 -23.08 1.61
N MET A 794 -58.50 -22.92 1.25
CA MET A 794 -58.94 -22.03 0.19
C MET A 794 -58.74 -20.54 0.55
N GLU A 795 -59.05 -20.16 1.79
CA GLU A 795 -58.84 -18.82 2.36
C GLU A 795 -57.35 -18.45 2.46
N ILE A 796 -56.50 -19.39 2.88
CA ILE A 796 -55.03 -19.22 2.86
C ILE A 796 -54.54 -19.04 1.41
N ASN A 797 -55.02 -19.85 0.46
CA ASN A 797 -54.63 -19.74 -0.96
C ASN A 797 -55.08 -18.41 -1.60
N SER A 798 -56.20 -17.82 -1.17
CA SER A 798 -56.63 -16.50 -1.66
C SER A 798 -55.79 -15.37 -1.09
N ASN A 799 -55.48 -15.41 0.21
CA ASN A 799 -54.70 -14.35 0.87
C ASN A 799 -53.24 -14.34 0.42
N VAL A 800 -52.62 -15.51 0.23
CA VAL A 800 -51.22 -15.64 -0.24
C VAL A 800 -51.01 -15.07 -1.65
N LYS A 801 -52.05 -15.05 -2.50
CA LYS A 801 -51.93 -14.61 -3.91
C LYS A 801 -52.15 -13.11 -4.17
N LEU A 802 -52.72 -12.36 -3.23
CA LEU A 802 -53.11 -10.96 -3.46
C LEU A 802 -52.17 -9.92 -2.81
N ASP A 803 -51.65 -10.17 -1.61
CA ASP A 803 -50.87 -9.14 -0.88
C ASP A 803 -49.35 -9.17 -1.17
N ASN A 804 -48.77 -10.36 -1.39
CA ASN A 804 -47.32 -10.51 -1.50
C ASN A 804 -46.76 -10.26 -2.90
N ASN A 805 -47.44 -10.73 -3.96
CA ASN A 805 -46.93 -10.55 -5.33
C ASN A 805 -46.97 -9.08 -5.77
N ASN A 806 -48.08 -8.37 -5.57
CA ASN A 806 -48.24 -6.99 -6.04
C ASN A 806 -47.18 -6.04 -5.44
N LYS A 807 -46.91 -6.13 -4.12
CA LYS A 807 -45.86 -5.32 -3.46
C LYS A 807 -44.44 -5.71 -3.88
N ALA A 808 -44.21 -6.99 -4.21
CA ALA A 808 -42.92 -7.43 -4.74
C ALA A 808 -42.70 -6.91 -6.17
N GLU A 809 -43.72 -7.02 -7.05
CA GLU A 809 -43.65 -6.53 -8.42
C GLU A 809 -43.56 -5.00 -8.50
N GLU A 810 -44.29 -4.24 -7.68
CA GLU A 810 -44.15 -2.77 -7.61
C GLU A 810 -42.74 -2.37 -7.17
N ASN A 811 -42.20 -2.99 -6.11
CA ASN A 811 -40.86 -2.68 -5.59
C ASN A 811 -39.76 -3.06 -6.61
N ILE A 812 -39.86 -4.24 -7.26
CA ILE A 812 -38.94 -4.66 -8.33
C ILE A 812 -39.06 -3.72 -9.55
N THR A 813 -40.26 -3.27 -9.90
CA THR A 813 -40.48 -2.33 -11.02
C THR A 813 -39.90 -0.94 -10.72
N GLU A 814 -40.01 -0.45 -9.49
CA GLU A 814 -39.45 0.83 -9.08
C GLU A 814 -37.92 0.78 -8.93
N GLN A 815 -37.37 -0.34 -8.46
CA GLN A 815 -35.92 -0.62 -8.49
C GLN A 815 -35.39 -0.74 -9.93
N TYR A 816 -36.12 -1.39 -10.83
CA TYR A 816 -35.76 -1.46 -12.25
C TYR A 816 -35.80 -0.07 -12.91
N ARG A 817 -36.84 0.74 -12.63
CA ARG A 817 -36.97 2.13 -13.10
C ARG A 817 -35.84 3.02 -12.61
N THR A 818 -35.47 2.95 -11.34
CA THR A 818 -34.33 3.71 -10.79
C THR A 818 -32.98 3.22 -11.34
N LEU A 819 -32.81 1.92 -11.58
CA LEU A 819 -31.62 1.36 -12.23
C LEU A 819 -31.50 1.82 -13.70
N CYS A 820 -32.59 1.84 -14.46
CA CYS A 820 -32.63 2.41 -15.82
C CYS A 820 -32.26 3.89 -15.81
N ASN A 821 -32.86 4.69 -14.92
CA ASN A 821 -32.52 6.11 -14.80
C ASN A 821 -31.03 6.33 -14.45
N SER A 822 -30.48 5.52 -13.53
CA SER A 822 -29.05 5.57 -13.18
C SER A 822 -28.15 5.13 -14.34
N TYR A 823 -28.58 4.18 -15.16
CA TYR A 823 -27.85 3.73 -16.34
C TYR A 823 -27.82 4.81 -17.44
N ASP A 824 -28.95 5.46 -17.73
CA ASP A 824 -29.01 6.52 -18.74
C ASP A 824 -28.26 7.79 -18.29
N LEU A 825 -28.26 8.12 -16.99
CA LEU A 825 -27.38 9.16 -16.43
C LEU A 825 -25.89 8.82 -16.62
N LEU A 826 -25.46 7.62 -16.21
CA LEU A 826 -24.07 7.16 -16.35
C LEU A 826 -23.61 7.10 -17.82
N LYS A 827 -24.54 6.82 -18.74
CA LYS A 827 -24.36 6.81 -20.19
C LYS A 827 -24.23 8.20 -20.79
N GLU A 828 -24.92 9.21 -20.24
CA GLU A 828 -24.76 10.60 -20.64
C GLU A 828 -23.47 11.22 -20.06
N ASP A 829 -23.10 10.89 -18.82
CA ASP A 829 -21.77 11.24 -18.27
C ASP A 829 -20.64 10.59 -19.09
N ASN A 830 -20.82 9.35 -19.57
CA ASN A 830 -19.87 8.71 -20.50
C ASN A 830 -19.80 9.43 -21.87
N ARG A 831 -20.90 10.01 -22.37
CA ARG A 831 -20.89 10.84 -23.59
C ARG A 831 -20.14 12.15 -23.35
N ARG A 832 -20.40 12.80 -22.22
CA ARG A 832 -19.71 14.02 -21.80
C ARG A 832 -18.20 13.79 -21.65
N LEU A 833 -17.80 12.76 -20.91
CA LEU A 833 -16.38 12.40 -20.75
C LEU A 833 -15.70 12.07 -22.08
N ARG A 834 -16.40 11.45 -23.04
CA ARG A 834 -15.87 11.27 -24.41
C ARG A 834 -15.67 12.60 -25.13
N SER A 835 -16.64 13.51 -25.05
CA SER A 835 -16.52 14.87 -25.61
C SER A 835 -15.36 15.66 -24.96
N ASP A 836 -15.16 15.52 -23.65
CA ASP A 836 -14.05 16.16 -22.93
C ASP A 836 -12.70 15.56 -23.34
N ILE A 837 -12.62 14.24 -23.54
CA ILE A 837 -11.43 13.54 -24.07
C ILE A 837 -11.14 13.96 -25.53
N GLU A 838 -12.14 14.05 -26.41
CA GLU A 838 -11.97 14.52 -27.79
C GLU A 838 -11.52 16.00 -27.83
N GLY A 839 -12.04 16.83 -26.92
CA GLY A 839 -11.56 18.19 -26.69
C GLY A 839 -10.09 18.24 -26.27
N LEU A 840 -9.69 17.44 -25.27
CA LEU A 840 -8.30 17.35 -24.80
C LEU A 840 -7.35 16.81 -25.88
N GLN A 841 -7.77 15.82 -26.67
CA GLN A 841 -7.01 15.32 -27.84
C GLN A 841 -6.84 16.41 -28.90
N THR A 842 -7.86 17.24 -29.12
CA THR A 842 -7.79 18.39 -30.04
C THR A 842 -6.80 19.45 -29.54
N TYR A 843 -6.82 19.78 -28.25
CA TYR A 843 -5.83 20.67 -27.62
C TYR A 843 -4.41 20.11 -27.69
N LEU A 844 -4.21 18.83 -27.37
CA LEU A 844 -2.90 18.17 -27.44
C LEU A 844 -2.35 18.15 -28.88
N THR A 845 -3.23 17.92 -29.87
CA THR A 845 -2.90 18.01 -31.30
C THR A 845 -2.50 19.43 -31.71
N LYS A 846 -3.16 20.47 -31.15
CA LYS A 846 -2.80 21.87 -31.39
C LYS A 846 -1.42 22.20 -30.80
N ILE A 847 -1.18 21.85 -29.54
CA ILE A 847 0.11 22.03 -28.86
C ILE A 847 1.24 21.27 -29.61
N SER A 848 0.97 20.06 -30.09
CA SER A 848 1.94 19.29 -30.88
C SER A 848 2.31 19.97 -32.20
N LYS A 849 1.34 20.62 -32.88
CA LYS A 849 1.60 21.44 -34.09
C LYS A 849 2.37 22.72 -33.77
N GLU A 850 2.03 23.40 -32.67
CA GLU A 850 2.73 24.61 -32.22
C GLU A 850 4.19 24.29 -31.84
N ASN A 851 4.42 23.18 -31.14
CA ASN A 851 5.77 22.66 -30.85
C ASN A 851 6.53 22.21 -32.11
N CYS A 852 5.86 21.70 -33.15
CA CYS A 852 6.49 21.42 -34.44
C CYS A 852 7.00 22.71 -35.09
N VAL A 853 6.12 23.72 -35.22
CA VAL A 853 6.48 25.03 -35.80
C VAL A 853 7.58 25.74 -35.00
N LEU A 854 7.60 25.61 -33.67
CA LEU A 854 8.69 26.12 -32.83
C LEU A 854 10.01 25.38 -33.07
N ASN A 855 10.00 24.05 -33.22
CA ASN A 855 11.20 23.28 -33.56
C ASN A 855 11.70 23.56 -34.98
N ASP A 856 10.80 23.78 -35.93
CA ASP A 856 11.15 24.14 -37.31
C ASP A 856 11.78 25.54 -37.37
N LYS A 857 11.21 26.52 -36.67
CA LYS A 857 11.83 27.85 -36.47
C LYS A 857 13.18 27.78 -35.75
N LEU A 858 13.32 26.92 -34.74
CA LEU A 858 14.59 26.73 -34.04
C LEU A 858 15.66 26.17 -35.00
N ARG A 859 15.32 25.16 -35.81
CA ARG A 859 16.20 24.62 -36.87
C ARG A 859 16.55 25.69 -37.91
N GLU A 860 15.60 26.52 -38.30
CA GLU A 860 15.81 27.65 -39.22
C GLU A 860 16.79 28.67 -38.62
N THR A 861 16.64 29.06 -37.35
CA THR A 861 17.60 29.96 -36.67
C THR A 861 18.99 29.37 -36.51
N ILE A 862 19.11 28.05 -36.27
CA ILE A 862 20.41 27.36 -36.19
C ILE A 862 21.07 27.28 -37.58
N ALA A 863 20.30 26.98 -38.63
CA ALA A 863 20.81 27.01 -40.00
C ALA A 863 21.21 28.43 -40.45
N ALA A 864 20.52 29.47 -39.96
CA ALA A 864 20.88 30.87 -40.19
C ALA A 864 22.15 31.29 -39.43
N SER A 865 22.38 30.80 -38.20
CA SER A 865 23.65 31.06 -37.49
C SER A 865 24.84 30.33 -38.10
N ASP A 866 24.66 29.07 -38.51
CA ASP A 866 25.74 28.25 -39.06
C ASP A 866 26.17 28.70 -40.47
N SER A 867 25.32 29.43 -41.19
CA SER A 867 25.61 29.97 -42.52
C SER A 867 26.27 31.36 -42.51
N SER A 868 26.37 32.05 -41.35
CA SER A 868 26.92 33.41 -41.29
C SER A 868 28.45 33.49 -41.18
N PHE A 869 29.15 32.39 -40.89
CA PHE A 869 30.60 32.39 -40.63
C PHE A 869 31.47 32.36 -41.91
N GLY A 870 31.08 33.13 -42.94
CA GLY A 870 31.50 32.84 -44.32
C GLY A 870 31.74 33.98 -45.31
N ARG A 871 31.42 35.26 -45.04
CA ARG A 871 31.92 36.41 -45.84
C ARG A 871 31.66 37.78 -45.24
N SER A 872 32.58 38.70 -45.51
CA SER A 872 32.50 40.11 -45.17
C SER A 872 31.76 40.91 -46.23
N GLU A 873 30.68 41.60 -45.87
CA GLU A 873 30.34 42.91 -46.45
C GLU A 873 29.43 43.71 -45.51
N SER A 874 29.38 45.03 -45.69
CA SER A 874 28.72 45.96 -44.77
C SER A 874 27.38 46.47 -45.31
N ASN A 875 26.50 46.95 -44.42
CA ASN A 875 25.31 47.76 -44.70
C ASN A 875 24.09 47.04 -45.33
N SER A 876 23.24 46.37 -44.54
CA SER A 876 21.82 46.16 -44.92
C SER A 876 20.81 45.87 -43.77
N THR A 877 21.17 45.97 -42.49
CA THR A 877 20.38 45.37 -41.38
C THR A 877 19.74 46.36 -40.38
N ASN A 878 19.53 47.63 -40.76
CA ASN A 878 18.90 48.63 -39.87
C ASN A 878 17.35 48.68 -39.90
N ASN A 879 16.67 47.97 -40.82
CA ASN A 879 15.24 48.17 -41.07
C ASN A 879 14.28 47.11 -40.47
N GLU A 880 14.77 46.00 -39.91
CA GLU A 880 13.92 44.93 -39.36
C GLU A 880 13.83 44.95 -37.82
N PHE A 881 14.53 45.88 -37.15
CA PHE A 881 14.52 45.96 -35.68
C PHE A 881 13.39 46.84 -35.11
N GLU A 882 12.66 47.60 -35.94
CA GLU A 882 11.53 48.41 -35.47
C GLU A 882 10.20 47.63 -35.39
N THR A 883 10.03 46.58 -36.19
CA THR A 883 8.75 45.84 -36.31
C THR A 883 8.46 44.87 -35.16
N VAL A 884 9.42 44.60 -34.27
CA VAL A 884 9.23 43.78 -33.05
C VAL A 884 9.00 44.66 -31.80
N LYS A 885 8.73 45.96 -32.00
CA LYS A 885 8.53 46.95 -30.91
C LYS A 885 7.05 47.14 -30.53
N SER A 886 6.18 46.21 -30.91
CA SER A 886 4.71 46.36 -30.90
C SER A 886 3.93 45.32 -30.09
N ASP A 887 4.58 44.51 -29.25
CA ASP A 887 3.87 43.62 -28.31
C ASP A 887 3.56 44.37 -26.99
N VAL A 888 2.30 44.75 -26.83
CA VAL A 888 1.84 45.85 -25.97
C VAL A 888 1.85 45.55 -24.45
N VAL A 889 2.00 44.28 -24.02
CA VAL A 889 1.69 43.86 -22.64
C VAL A 889 2.84 44.06 -21.62
N MET A 890 4.11 44.11 -22.05
CA MET A 890 5.24 44.30 -21.12
C MET A 890 5.60 45.77 -20.86
N LYS A 891 5.20 46.69 -21.73
CA LYS A 891 5.68 48.08 -21.70
C LYS A 891 4.99 48.93 -20.63
N GLU A 892 3.67 48.81 -20.50
CA GLU A 892 2.91 49.47 -19.41
C GLU A 892 3.44 49.03 -18.04
N LYS A 893 3.67 47.73 -17.83
CA LYS A 893 4.16 47.20 -16.56
C LYS A 893 5.57 47.67 -16.18
N ILE A 894 6.41 48.00 -17.17
CA ILE A 894 7.72 48.63 -16.92
C ILE A 894 7.55 50.13 -16.60
N GLU A 895 6.64 50.82 -17.28
CA GLU A 895 6.35 52.25 -17.02
C GLU A 895 5.66 52.47 -15.66
N ASP A 896 4.81 51.55 -15.22
CA ASP A 896 4.25 51.53 -13.87
C ASP A 896 5.31 51.24 -12.79
N LEU A 897 6.19 50.25 -12.99
CA LEU A 897 7.30 49.99 -12.06
C LEU A 897 8.31 51.15 -11.99
N ILE A 898 8.49 51.91 -13.08
CA ILE A 898 9.29 53.14 -13.09
C ILE A 898 8.56 54.26 -12.32
N ARG A 899 7.24 54.39 -12.48
CA ARG A 899 6.42 55.36 -11.71
C ARG A 899 6.44 55.03 -10.22
N GLU A 900 6.33 53.76 -9.84
CA GLU A 900 6.41 53.27 -8.46
C GLU A 900 7.80 53.52 -7.85
N ASN A 901 8.89 53.23 -8.57
CA ASN A 901 10.24 53.56 -8.12
C ASN A 901 10.47 55.06 -7.95
N ASN A 902 9.91 55.90 -8.83
CA ASN A 902 10.03 57.35 -8.70
C ASN A 902 9.28 57.89 -7.47
N LEU A 903 8.07 57.36 -7.18
CA LEU A 903 7.32 57.71 -5.97
C LEU A 903 8.07 57.27 -4.70
N LEU A 904 8.63 56.06 -4.68
CA LEU A 904 9.46 55.58 -3.57
C LEU A 904 10.75 56.39 -3.41
N LEU A 905 11.32 56.92 -4.50
CA LEU A 905 12.49 57.81 -4.45
C LEU A 905 12.12 59.19 -3.86
N GLU A 906 10.94 59.71 -4.22
CA GLU A 906 10.39 60.97 -3.70
C GLU A 906 10.04 60.84 -2.20
N GLU A 907 9.42 59.74 -1.78
CA GLU A 907 9.18 59.40 -0.37
C GLU A 907 10.49 59.27 0.43
N ASN A 908 11.52 58.62 -0.14
CA ASN A 908 12.84 58.53 0.51
C ASN A 908 13.56 59.89 0.63
N LEU A 909 13.30 60.84 -0.29
CA LEU A 909 13.81 62.21 -0.20
C LEU A 909 13.03 63.01 0.87
N GLU A 910 11.71 62.87 0.94
CA GLU A 910 10.91 63.53 1.97
C GLU A 910 11.23 63.00 3.38
N LEU A 911 11.40 61.68 3.55
CA LEU A 911 11.87 61.09 4.80
C LEU A 911 13.28 61.55 5.20
N LYS A 912 14.14 61.83 4.21
CA LYS A 912 15.49 62.37 4.45
C LYS A 912 15.44 63.83 4.93
N ASP A 913 14.60 64.67 4.33
CA ASP A 913 14.39 66.05 4.79
C ASP A 913 13.70 66.09 6.17
N GLN A 914 12.79 65.15 6.47
CA GLN A 914 12.22 64.98 7.81
C GLN A 914 13.28 64.57 8.85
N LEU A 915 14.25 63.73 8.48
CA LEU A 915 15.38 63.36 9.34
C LEU A 915 16.43 64.48 9.50
N GLN A 916 16.59 65.38 8.51
CA GLN A 916 17.50 66.52 8.60
C GLN A 916 16.87 67.77 9.25
N SER A 917 15.55 67.84 9.40
CA SER A 917 14.83 68.97 10.01
C SER A 917 14.57 68.83 11.53
N GLN A 918 14.96 67.72 12.16
CA GLN A 918 14.97 67.57 13.62
C GLN A 918 16.40 67.49 14.19
N ASN A 919 16.66 68.30 15.21
CA ASN A 919 17.91 68.37 16.00
C ASN A 919 19.16 68.94 15.28
N TYR A 920 19.18 70.26 15.09
CA TYR A 920 20.41 71.04 15.20
C TYR A 920 20.23 72.23 16.15
N VAL A 921 21.04 72.25 17.21
CA VAL A 921 21.29 73.42 18.07
C VAL A 921 22.80 73.52 18.25
N GLU A 922 23.40 74.65 17.85
CA GLU A 922 24.84 74.92 18.04
C GLU A 922 25.22 74.90 19.52
N PRO A 923 26.46 74.52 19.83
CA PRO A 923 27.34 75.53 20.43
C PRO A 923 28.75 75.59 19.81
N LYS A 924 29.45 76.71 20.08
CA LYS A 924 30.71 77.10 19.44
C LYS A 924 31.95 76.93 20.36
N ILE A 925 33.04 76.42 19.75
CA ILE A 925 34.45 76.84 19.95
C ILE A 925 35.15 76.56 21.31
N LEU A 926 36.07 75.58 21.29
CA LEU A 926 37.40 75.48 21.96
C LEU A 926 37.52 75.52 23.53
N PRO A 927 38.65 75.04 24.14
CA PRO A 927 39.72 74.16 23.64
C PRO A 927 40.09 72.95 24.57
N ASP A 928 40.89 72.04 24.01
CA ASP A 928 41.95 71.22 24.65
C ASP A 928 41.64 70.29 25.86
N LYS A 929 41.70 68.96 25.62
CA LYS A 929 42.43 67.99 26.46
C LYS A 929 42.56 66.61 25.79
N LYS A 930 43.64 65.87 26.14
CA LYS A 930 43.94 64.52 25.65
C LYS A 930 43.56 63.46 26.69
N GLU A 931 42.41 62.79 26.53
CA GLU A 931 42.03 61.68 27.40
C GLU A 931 40.93 60.81 26.74
N ASN A 932 41.31 59.82 25.91
CA ASN A 932 40.32 58.84 25.38
C ASN A 932 40.87 57.47 24.88
N ASP A 933 42.20 57.28 24.76
CA ASP A 933 42.79 56.08 24.13
C ASP A 933 42.57 54.76 24.91
N SER A 934 42.15 54.81 26.18
CA SER A 934 41.88 53.61 26.99
C SER A 934 40.62 52.87 26.54
N ILE A 935 39.56 53.61 26.17
CA ILE A 935 38.22 53.03 25.91
C ILE A 935 38.18 52.31 24.54
N THR A 936 38.97 52.79 23.58
CA THR A 936 39.17 52.14 22.28
C THR A 936 39.91 50.81 22.41
N MET A 937 40.94 50.72 23.27
CA MET A 937 41.74 49.50 23.39
C MET A 937 40.97 48.35 24.08
N ASP A 938 40.20 48.64 25.14
CA ASP A 938 39.35 47.61 25.76
C ASP A 938 38.23 47.14 24.83
N LYS A 939 37.68 48.03 23.99
CA LYS A 939 36.73 47.63 22.93
C LYS A 939 37.39 46.74 21.88
N TYR A 940 38.62 47.06 21.45
CA TYR A 940 39.39 46.24 20.51
C TYR A 940 39.69 44.83 21.07
N ASN A 941 40.14 44.74 22.33
CA ASN A 941 40.42 43.47 23.00
C ASN A 941 39.15 42.60 23.14
N ASN A 942 38.01 43.20 23.50
CA ASN A 942 36.73 42.49 23.54
C ASN A 942 36.27 42.04 22.14
N LEU A 943 36.51 42.86 21.10
CA LEU A 943 36.25 42.48 19.71
C LEU A 943 37.06 41.24 19.30
N LEU A 944 38.37 41.23 19.61
CA LEU A 944 39.28 40.13 19.28
C LEU A 944 38.88 38.81 19.98
N VAL A 945 38.47 38.88 21.25
CA VAL A 945 37.93 37.72 21.98
C VAL A 945 36.58 37.26 21.40
N SER A 946 35.75 38.18 20.92
CA SER A 946 34.49 37.83 20.25
C SER A 946 34.71 37.18 18.88
N GLN A 947 35.71 37.64 18.12
CA GLN A 947 36.12 37.08 16.82
C GLN A 947 36.62 35.65 17.00
N SER A 948 37.55 35.40 17.94
CA SER A 948 38.06 34.05 18.20
C SER A 948 36.94 33.06 18.57
N LYS A 949 35.96 33.49 19.37
CA LYS A 949 34.75 32.69 19.71
C LYS A 949 33.77 32.52 18.55
N LEU A 950 33.80 33.38 17.52
CA LEU A 950 33.03 33.22 16.29
C LEU A 950 33.72 32.25 15.33
N GLU A 951 35.05 32.32 15.20
CA GLU A 951 35.86 31.40 14.40
C GLU A 951 35.77 29.96 14.93
N GLU A 952 35.84 29.76 16.25
CA GLU A 952 35.61 28.46 16.91
C GLU A 952 34.19 27.91 16.61
N LYS A 953 33.17 28.76 16.68
CA LYS A 953 31.79 28.38 16.34
C LYS A 953 31.63 28.04 14.86
N LEU A 954 32.28 28.79 13.97
CA LEU A 954 32.27 28.53 12.53
C LEU A 954 32.87 27.16 12.23
N LEU A 955 34.03 26.84 12.83
CA LEU A 955 34.69 25.54 12.68
C LEU A 955 33.80 24.39 13.15
N ASN A 956 33.13 24.54 14.29
CA ASN A 956 32.20 23.53 14.82
C ASN A 956 30.97 23.35 13.91
N VAL A 957 30.39 24.44 13.38
CA VAL A 957 29.29 24.38 12.40
C VAL A 957 29.73 23.73 11.09
N GLU A 958 30.96 23.96 10.64
CA GLU A 958 31.51 23.32 9.43
C GLU A 958 31.71 21.80 9.64
N GLN A 959 32.16 21.37 10.82
CA GLN A 959 32.24 19.95 11.18
C GLN A 959 30.85 19.31 11.24
N ILE A 960 29.87 19.97 11.87
CA ILE A 960 28.48 19.51 11.91
C ILE A 960 27.90 19.37 10.50
N ASN A 961 28.10 20.35 9.61
CA ASN A 961 27.67 20.25 8.20
C ASN A 961 28.33 19.08 7.45
N LYS A 962 29.61 18.80 7.68
CA LYS A 962 30.31 17.65 7.06
C LYS A 962 29.72 16.32 7.53
N LEU A 963 29.43 16.18 8.82
CA LEU A 963 28.76 15.00 9.39
C LEU A 963 27.31 14.86 8.90
N MET A 964 26.56 15.96 8.86
CA MET A 964 25.17 15.99 8.42
C MET A 964 25.03 15.64 6.93
N ASN A 965 25.92 16.12 6.07
CA ASN A 965 25.98 15.70 4.66
C ASN A 965 26.31 14.21 4.52
N GLY A 966 27.25 13.69 5.31
CA GLY A 966 27.56 12.25 5.34
C GLY A 966 26.36 11.39 5.72
N ASN A 967 25.64 11.78 6.78
CA ASN A 967 24.43 11.10 7.22
C ASN A 967 23.29 11.23 6.20
N MET A 968 23.10 12.40 5.58
CA MET A 968 22.09 12.58 4.52
C MET A 968 22.39 11.70 3.30
N GLN A 969 23.65 11.57 2.90
CA GLN A 969 24.04 10.72 1.77
C GLN A 969 23.89 9.23 2.11
N GLN A 970 24.14 8.80 3.35
CA GLN A 970 23.81 7.45 3.82
C GLN A 970 22.29 7.20 3.82
N MET A 971 21.48 8.16 4.26
CA MET A 971 20.02 8.06 4.24
C MET A 971 19.45 8.00 2.82
N GLN A 972 20.01 8.75 1.87
CA GLN A 972 19.66 8.67 0.44
C GLN A 972 19.96 7.27 -0.11
N ASN A 973 21.19 6.76 0.10
CA ASN A 973 21.60 5.42 -0.34
C ASN A 973 20.72 4.30 0.27
N SER A 974 20.24 4.47 1.51
CA SER A 974 19.31 3.52 2.16
C SER A 974 17.89 3.63 1.59
N ASN A 975 17.40 4.83 1.29
CA ASN A 975 16.11 5.03 0.62
C ASN A 975 16.08 4.46 -0.80
N GLU A 976 17.15 4.60 -1.58
CA GLU A 976 17.24 3.97 -2.90
C GLU A 976 17.22 2.44 -2.82
N LYS A 977 17.93 1.85 -1.84
CA LYS A 977 17.86 0.41 -1.58
C LYS A 977 16.45 -0.04 -1.20
N LEU A 978 15.77 0.68 -0.30
CA LEU A 978 14.39 0.39 0.11
C LEU A 978 13.40 0.50 -1.06
N LYS A 979 13.58 1.50 -1.94
CA LYS A 979 12.78 1.64 -3.16
C LYS A 979 12.98 0.45 -4.11
N LEU A 980 14.24 0.04 -4.33
CA LEU A 980 14.59 -1.11 -5.15
C LEU A 980 14.18 -2.47 -4.54
N THR A 981 13.99 -2.58 -3.23
CA THR A 981 13.38 -3.77 -2.60
C THR A 981 11.87 -3.76 -2.74
N ASN A 982 11.20 -2.61 -2.56
CA ASN A 982 9.75 -2.49 -2.76
C ASN A 982 9.36 -2.81 -4.20
N GLU A 983 10.06 -2.26 -5.19
CA GLU A 983 9.82 -2.53 -6.63
C GLU A 983 10.02 -4.02 -7.00
N LYS A 984 10.84 -4.76 -6.23
CA LYS A 984 10.99 -6.23 -6.36
C LYS A 984 9.86 -6.99 -5.65
N LEU A 985 9.37 -6.50 -4.52
CA LEU A 985 8.25 -7.08 -3.79
C LEU A 985 6.93 -6.88 -4.53
N GLU A 986 6.70 -5.71 -5.13
CA GLU A 986 5.55 -5.42 -6.01
C GLU A 986 5.53 -6.40 -7.19
N ARG A 987 6.66 -6.56 -7.91
CA ARG A 987 6.77 -7.55 -9.01
C ARG A 987 6.53 -8.99 -8.55
N ARG A 988 7.08 -9.41 -7.40
CA ARG A 988 6.81 -10.74 -6.81
C ARG A 988 5.33 -10.90 -6.42
N LEU A 989 4.67 -9.84 -5.96
CA LEU A 989 3.27 -9.84 -5.58
C LEU A 989 2.38 -9.95 -6.83
N ASP A 990 2.65 -9.21 -7.89
CA ASP A 990 1.96 -9.33 -9.18
C ASP A 990 2.11 -10.73 -9.77
N GLU A 991 3.32 -11.29 -9.76
CA GLU A 991 3.65 -12.64 -10.25
C GLU A 991 2.91 -13.73 -9.42
N ALA A 992 2.83 -13.56 -8.10
CA ALA A 992 2.08 -14.44 -7.21
C ALA A 992 0.55 -14.31 -7.38
N LEU A 993 0.02 -13.10 -7.57
CA LEU A 993 -1.39 -12.83 -7.81
C LEU A 993 -1.86 -13.39 -9.16
N VAL A 994 -1.05 -13.27 -10.20
CA VAL A 994 -1.30 -13.90 -11.51
C VAL A 994 -1.32 -15.43 -11.36
N SER A 995 -0.32 -16.00 -10.67
CA SER A 995 -0.24 -17.45 -10.42
C SER A 995 -1.46 -17.97 -9.64
N LEU A 996 -1.86 -17.30 -8.55
CA LEU A 996 -3.06 -17.60 -7.77
C LEU A 996 -4.34 -17.58 -8.62
N ARG A 997 -4.45 -16.60 -9.54
CA ARG A 997 -5.62 -16.46 -10.43
C ARG A 997 -5.72 -17.60 -11.43
N HIS A 998 -4.58 -18.09 -11.94
CA HIS A 998 -4.54 -19.31 -12.77
C HIS A 998 -4.83 -20.57 -11.94
N LEU A 999 -4.31 -20.67 -10.72
CA LEU A 999 -4.52 -21.83 -9.84
C LEU A 999 -6.00 -22.01 -9.47
N HIS A 1000 -6.70 -20.94 -9.06
CA HIS A 1000 -8.15 -21.00 -8.81
C HIS A 1000 -8.94 -21.39 -10.07
N SER A 1001 -8.59 -20.82 -11.23
CA SER A 1001 -9.24 -21.16 -12.50
C SER A 1001 -9.03 -22.62 -12.93
N LEU A 1002 -7.97 -23.30 -12.46
CA LEU A 1002 -7.74 -24.73 -12.67
C LEU A 1002 -8.47 -25.58 -11.62
N GLN A 1003 -8.48 -25.14 -10.36
CA GLN A 1003 -9.10 -25.88 -9.26
C GLN A 1003 -10.64 -25.93 -9.40
N GLU A 1004 -11.31 -24.81 -9.69
CA GLU A 1004 -12.77 -24.79 -9.89
C GLU A 1004 -13.20 -25.73 -11.03
N ASN A 1005 -12.45 -25.77 -12.14
CA ASN A 1005 -12.74 -26.67 -13.26
C ASN A 1005 -12.49 -28.14 -12.91
N THR A 1006 -11.38 -28.45 -12.24
CA THR A 1006 -11.02 -29.85 -11.94
C THR A 1006 -11.91 -30.48 -10.86
N GLU A 1007 -12.35 -29.72 -9.87
CA GLU A 1007 -13.32 -30.18 -8.87
C GLU A 1007 -14.72 -30.40 -9.49
N LEU A 1008 -15.20 -29.48 -10.33
CA LEU A 1008 -16.47 -29.64 -11.06
C LEU A 1008 -16.46 -30.82 -12.03
N GLU A 1009 -15.37 -31.02 -12.80
CA GLU A 1009 -15.23 -32.15 -13.71
C GLU A 1009 -15.16 -33.48 -12.94
N TYR A 1010 -14.50 -33.52 -11.77
CA TYR A 1010 -14.48 -34.69 -10.91
C TYR A 1010 -15.88 -35.02 -10.34
N LEU A 1011 -16.60 -34.02 -9.84
CA LEU A 1011 -17.96 -34.17 -9.34
C LEU A 1011 -18.91 -34.70 -10.43
N ARG A 1012 -18.82 -34.13 -11.63
CA ARG A 1012 -19.58 -34.49 -12.83
C ARG A 1012 -19.34 -35.95 -13.24
N ASN A 1013 -18.09 -36.41 -13.21
CA ASN A 1013 -17.75 -37.80 -13.54
C ASN A 1013 -18.31 -38.80 -12.51
N ILE A 1014 -18.24 -38.50 -11.20
CA ILE A 1014 -18.85 -39.36 -10.17
C ILE A 1014 -20.37 -39.42 -10.33
N LEU A 1015 -21.03 -38.28 -10.61
CA LEU A 1015 -22.46 -38.22 -10.91
C LEU A 1015 -22.83 -39.03 -12.17
N TYR A 1016 -22.01 -38.96 -13.21
CA TYR A 1016 -22.21 -39.74 -14.44
C TYR A 1016 -22.05 -41.25 -14.21
N GLU A 1017 -21.00 -41.69 -13.50
CA GLU A 1017 -20.79 -43.11 -13.16
C GLU A 1017 -21.87 -43.64 -12.20
N TYR A 1018 -22.44 -42.80 -11.33
CA TYR A 1018 -23.62 -43.16 -10.52
C TYR A 1018 -24.89 -43.32 -11.37
N LEU A 1019 -25.17 -42.37 -12.27
CA LEU A 1019 -26.38 -42.36 -13.11
C LEU A 1019 -26.36 -43.41 -14.23
N THR A 1020 -25.17 -43.82 -14.70
CA THR A 1020 -25.00 -44.88 -15.70
C THR A 1020 -25.02 -46.30 -15.10
N GLY A 1021 -25.21 -46.43 -13.80
CA GLY A 1021 -25.54 -47.71 -13.15
C GLY A 1021 -24.37 -48.66 -12.88
N SER A 1022 -23.12 -48.27 -13.16
CA SER A 1022 -21.94 -49.09 -12.81
C SER A 1022 -21.79 -49.28 -11.29
N GLY A 1023 -22.33 -48.35 -10.51
CA GLY A 1023 -22.59 -48.48 -9.07
C GLY A 1023 -21.35 -48.51 -8.15
N THR A 1024 -20.17 -48.87 -8.66
CA THR A 1024 -18.88 -48.90 -7.93
C THR A 1024 -18.56 -47.62 -7.18
N HIS A 1025 -18.89 -46.46 -7.78
CA HIS A 1025 -18.57 -45.13 -7.23
C HIS A 1025 -19.67 -44.53 -6.34
N SER A 1026 -20.76 -45.27 -6.05
CA SER A 1026 -21.86 -44.77 -5.20
C SER A 1026 -21.45 -44.48 -3.76
N ILE A 1027 -20.56 -45.29 -3.16
CA ILE A 1027 -19.94 -44.97 -1.86
C ILE A 1027 -19.10 -43.68 -1.93
N THR A 1028 -18.42 -43.42 -3.05
CA THR A 1028 -17.66 -42.19 -3.26
C THR A 1028 -18.57 -40.98 -3.39
N LEU A 1029 -19.68 -41.10 -4.14
CA LEU A 1029 -20.72 -40.05 -4.19
C LEU A 1029 -21.31 -39.80 -2.79
N ALA A 1030 -21.58 -40.84 -2.00
CA ALA A 1030 -22.07 -40.70 -0.63
C ALA A 1030 -21.07 -39.97 0.30
N LYS A 1031 -19.74 -40.19 0.15
CA LYS A 1031 -18.70 -39.41 0.85
C LYS A 1031 -18.72 -37.93 0.44
N VAL A 1032 -18.78 -37.69 -0.87
CA VAL A 1032 -18.76 -36.34 -1.45
C VAL A 1032 -20.00 -35.55 -1.03
N LEU A 1033 -21.18 -36.16 -1.07
CA LEU A 1033 -22.43 -35.55 -0.60
C LEU A 1033 -22.39 -35.28 0.91
N ALA A 1034 -21.90 -36.22 1.73
CA ALA A 1034 -21.76 -36.01 3.17
C ALA A 1034 -20.81 -34.82 3.49
N ALA A 1035 -19.72 -34.66 2.74
CA ALA A 1035 -18.81 -33.52 2.87
C ALA A 1035 -19.45 -32.19 2.43
N ILE A 1036 -20.16 -32.18 1.29
CA ILE A 1036 -20.85 -30.98 0.76
C ILE A 1036 -21.96 -30.52 1.72
N VAL A 1037 -22.73 -31.45 2.28
CA VAL A 1037 -23.81 -31.16 3.25
C VAL A 1037 -23.27 -30.95 4.68
N LYS A 1038 -21.94 -31.08 4.88
CA LYS A 1038 -21.23 -30.87 6.15
C LYS A 1038 -21.74 -31.76 7.30
N PHE A 1039 -22.02 -33.02 7.00
CA PHE A 1039 -22.39 -34.02 8.00
C PHE A 1039 -21.25 -34.28 8.99
N ASP A 1040 -21.60 -34.52 10.26
CA ASP A 1040 -20.63 -34.94 11.28
C ASP A 1040 -20.07 -36.36 11.00
N ASP A 1041 -19.03 -36.79 11.71
CA ASP A 1041 -18.40 -38.10 11.50
C ASP A 1041 -19.36 -39.28 11.70
N LYS A 1042 -20.35 -39.18 12.61
CA LYS A 1042 -21.34 -40.24 12.86
C LYS A 1042 -22.41 -40.26 11.80
N GLN A 1043 -22.91 -39.11 11.37
CA GLN A 1043 -23.83 -38.95 10.26
C GLN A 1043 -23.18 -39.49 8.96
N THR A 1044 -21.95 -39.08 8.69
CA THR A 1044 -21.14 -39.54 7.55
C THR A 1044 -20.94 -41.06 7.59
N GLN A 1045 -20.54 -41.63 8.75
CA GLN A 1045 -20.44 -43.09 8.90
C GLN A 1045 -21.78 -43.80 8.69
N SER A 1046 -22.90 -43.26 9.21
CA SER A 1046 -24.23 -43.86 9.06
C SER A 1046 -24.70 -43.88 7.60
N VAL A 1047 -24.45 -42.80 6.84
CA VAL A 1047 -24.76 -42.72 5.40
C VAL A 1047 -23.90 -43.70 4.59
N LEU A 1048 -22.59 -43.79 4.89
CA LEU A 1048 -21.68 -44.74 4.23
C LEU A 1048 -21.97 -46.20 4.59
N GLN A 1049 -22.51 -46.46 5.79
CA GLN A 1049 -22.96 -47.78 6.22
C GLN A 1049 -24.21 -48.19 5.42
N LYS A 1050 -25.22 -47.32 5.35
CA LYS A 1050 -26.44 -47.58 4.55
C LYS A 1050 -26.15 -47.75 3.06
N GLU A 1051 -25.20 -47.00 2.49
CA GLU A 1051 -24.86 -47.14 1.08
C GLU A 1051 -24.12 -48.46 0.78
N LYS A 1052 -23.27 -48.95 1.70
CA LYS A 1052 -22.71 -50.32 1.61
C LYS A 1052 -23.79 -51.39 1.68
N GLU A 1053 -24.75 -51.23 2.58
CA GLU A 1053 -25.90 -52.13 2.72
C GLU A 1053 -26.76 -52.13 1.44
N ARG A 1054 -26.99 -50.96 0.83
CA ARG A 1054 -27.66 -50.81 -0.47
C ARG A 1054 -26.89 -51.47 -1.62
N GLN A 1055 -25.57 -51.28 -1.70
CA GLN A 1055 -24.71 -51.99 -2.67
C GLN A 1055 -24.80 -53.51 -2.49
N GLY A 1056 -24.72 -54.00 -1.24
CA GLY A 1056 -24.84 -55.41 -0.91
C GLY A 1056 -26.17 -56.00 -1.39
N LEU A 1057 -27.29 -55.29 -1.13
CA LEU A 1057 -28.62 -55.69 -1.55
C LEU A 1057 -28.76 -55.74 -3.09
N LEU A 1058 -28.28 -54.71 -3.79
CA LEU A 1058 -28.31 -54.64 -5.26
C LEU A 1058 -27.49 -55.75 -5.92
N ARG A 1059 -26.31 -56.05 -5.36
CA ARG A 1059 -25.44 -57.14 -5.80
C ARG A 1059 -26.07 -58.52 -5.53
N GLN A 1060 -26.79 -58.66 -4.42
CA GLN A 1060 -27.55 -59.88 -4.11
C GLN A 1060 -28.79 -60.05 -5.00
N LEU A 1061 -29.28 -58.97 -5.62
CA LEU A 1061 -30.35 -58.96 -6.62
C LEU A 1061 -29.86 -59.10 -8.07
N GLY A 1062 -28.54 -59.16 -8.30
CA GLY A 1062 -27.96 -59.23 -9.65
C GLY A 1062 -28.11 -57.94 -10.47
N LEU A 1063 -28.31 -56.80 -9.80
CA LEU A 1063 -28.41 -55.46 -10.39
C LEU A 1063 -27.07 -54.68 -10.25
N LEU A 1064 -26.00 -55.37 -9.84
CA LEU A 1064 -24.63 -54.89 -9.58
C LEU A 1064 -23.63 -56.06 -9.63
#